data_AF-A0AAV0QYU6-F1
#
_entry.id   AF-A0AAV0QYU6-F1
#
_cell.length_a   1.000
_cell.length_b   1.000
_cell.length_c   1.000
_cell.angle_alpha   90.00
_cell.angle_beta   90.00
_cell.angle_gamma   90.00
#
_symmetry.space_group_name_H-M   'P 1'
#
loop_
_entity.id
_entity.type
_entity.pdbx_description
1 polymer ?
#
loop_
_entity_poly.entity_id
_entity_poly.type
_entity_poly.pdbx_seq_one_letter_code
_entity_poly.pdbx_strand_id
1 'polypeptide(L)'
;MAVSEFHFLLLIGNKVKVVNRISEHIIEDLHFDLTSESASRGIIGLCSDATAGLFYAYDQNSVFQVSVNDEGRDMWKVYLDMKEYAASLANCRDPFQRDQVYLVQADAAFSSRDFQRAASFYAKINYILSFEEVTLKFISVGEQDALRTFLLHRLDNLTKEDKCQITMISTWATELYLDKINRLLLEEDSAVENHGVEYQSIIQEFCAFLSDSKDVLDEATTMKLLESYGRVEELVYFASLKEQHEIVIHHYIQQGETKKALEVLQKPAVPIDLQYKFAPDLIALDAYETVESWMGTKNLNPRKLIPAMMRYSSEPHAKNETHEVIKYLEFCVHRLHNEDPGIHNLLLSLYAKQEDDSALLRFLQCKFGKGRENGPDFFYDPKYALRLCLKEKRMRACVHIYSMMSMHEEAVALALQVDPELAMAEADKVEDDEDLRKKLWLMVAKHVIEQEKGTKRENIRKAIAFLKETDGLLKIEDILPFFPDFALIDDFKEAICSSLEDYNKQIEELKQEMNDATHGADNIRNDINALAQRYAVIDKDEDCGVCRRKILNVGGDYRMSRGYTSVGPIAPFYVFPCGHAFHSECLIAHVTRCTTESQAEHILDLQKQLTLLGDGARKDLNGSMFEDSVSSTTNADKLRSQLDDAVAGECPFCGELMIREISLPFILADESREVNSWTIKPTNNLLNLRSISLPS
;
A
#
# COMPACT_ATOMS: atom_id res chain seq x y z
N MET A 1 -23.93 15.64 -93.79
CA MET A 1 -23.15 15.97 -92.58
C MET A 1 -23.93 15.46 -91.40
N ALA A 2 -23.31 14.69 -90.52
CA ALA A 2 -23.90 14.33 -89.22
C ALA A 2 -22.94 14.74 -88.11
N VAL A 3 -23.47 14.87 -86.90
CA VAL A 3 -22.74 15.39 -85.74
C VAL A 3 -22.82 14.36 -84.62
N SER A 4 -21.67 13.95 -84.10
CA SER A 4 -21.53 13.19 -82.86
C SER A 4 -21.10 14.13 -81.71
N GLU A 5 -20.87 13.62 -80.51
CA GLU A 5 -20.61 14.47 -79.33
C GLU A 5 -19.38 15.35 -79.53
N PHE A 6 -18.32 14.81 -80.12
CA PHE A 6 -17.03 15.47 -80.34
C PHE A 6 -16.58 15.55 -81.81
N HIS A 7 -17.29 14.94 -82.77
CA HIS A 7 -16.90 14.94 -84.20
C HIS A 7 -18.01 15.36 -85.18
N PHE A 8 -17.57 15.93 -86.30
CA PHE A 8 -18.34 16.14 -87.52
C PHE A 8 -18.03 15.03 -88.52
N LEU A 9 -19.06 14.33 -88.98
CA LEU A 9 -18.98 13.36 -90.06
C LEU A 9 -19.34 14.05 -91.38
N LEU A 10 -18.32 14.32 -92.19
CA LEU A 10 -18.44 14.99 -93.49
C LEU A 10 -18.31 13.99 -94.63
N LEU A 11 -19.40 13.77 -95.36
CA LEU A 11 -19.38 13.00 -96.58
C LEU A 11 -18.87 13.88 -97.74
N ILE A 12 -17.69 13.57 -98.28
CA ILE A 12 -17.11 14.25 -99.44
C ILE A 12 -16.87 13.20 -100.52
N GLY A 13 -17.74 13.17 -101.53
CA GLY A 13 -17.73 12.12 -102.56
C GLY A 13 -17.97 10.76 -101.95
N ASN A 14 -17.02 9.83 -102.12
CA ASN A 14 -17.09 8.46 -101.58
C ASN A 14 -16.29 8.25 -100.28
N LYS A 15 -15.98 9.33 -99.56
CA LYS A 15 -15.21 9.31 -98.30
C LYS A 15 -16.00 9.99 -97.20
N VAL A 16 -16.03 9.40 -96.01
CA VAL A 16 -16.50 10.06 -94.80
C VAL A 16 -15.27 10.53 -94.04
N LYS A 17 -15.12 11.85 -93.91
CA LYS A 17 -14.10 12.47 -93.07
C LYS A 17 -14.66 12.69 -91.67
N VAL A 18 -13.94 12.22 -90.67
CA VAL A 18 -14.24 12.46 -89.25
C VAL A 18 -13.39 13.65 -88.81
N VAL A 19 -14.04 14.78 -88.53
CA VAL A 19 -13.37 16.02 -88.09
C VAL A 19 -13.72 16.28 -86.65
N ASN A 20 -12.73 16.55 -85.79
CA ASN A 20 -13.01 16.94 -84.41
C ASN A 20 -13.70 18.31 -84.37
N ARG A 21 -14.76 18.44 -83.56
CA ARG A 21 -15.52 19.68 -83.39
C ARG A 21 -14.72 20.79 -82.72
N ILE A 22 -13.73 20.43 -81.91
CA ILE A 22 -12.98 21.34 -81.06
C ILE A 22 -11.65 21.69 -81.72
N SER A 23 -10.84 20.70 -82.11
CA SER A 23 -9.54 20.98 -82.75
C SER A 23 -9.60 21.26 -84.26
N GLU A 24 -10.75 21.06 -84.90
CA GLU A 24 -10.95 21.18 -86.36
C GLU A 24 -10.04 20.26 -87.21
N HIS A 25 -9.31 19.34 -86.58
CA HIS A 25 -8.42 18.40 -87.25
C HIS A 25 -9.19 17.17 -87.76
N ILE A 26 -8.79 16.68 -88.93
CA ILE A 26 -9.30 15.43 -89.52
C ILE A 26 -8.62 14.27 -88.80
N ILE A 27 -9.39 13.44 -88.10
CA ILE A 27 -8.87 12.29 -87.35
C ILE A 27 -8.77 11.07 -88.26
N GLU A 28 -9.83 10.77 -89.01
CA GLU A 28 -9.88 9.61 -89.90
C GLU A 28 -10.60 9.95 -91.22
N ASP A 29 -10.06 9.41 -92.32
CA ASP A 29 -10.71 9.36 -93.62
C ASP A 29 -11.18 7.91 -93.85
N LEU A 30 -12.49 7.67 -93.74
CA LEU A 30 -13.11 6.38 -94.03
C LEU A 30 -13.47 6.30 -95.51
N HIS A 31 -12.90 5.32 -96.21
CA HIS A 31 -13.21 5.04 -97.60
C HIS A 31 -14.15 3.83 -97.67
N PHE A 32 -15.20 3.96 -98.48
CA PHE A 32 -16.09 2.84 -98.76
C PHE A 32 -15.58 2.12 -100.00
N ASP A 33 -15.08 0.90 -99.83
CA ASP A 33 -14.61 0.06 -100.93
C ASP A 33 -15.81 -0.40 -101.77
N LEU A 34 -15.92 0.17 -102.97
CA LEU A 34 -16.86 -0.27 -103.99
C LEU A 34 -16.39 -1.62 -104.53
N THR A 35 -17.08 -2.71 -104.18
CA THR A 35 -16.88 -4.00 -104.85
C THR A 35 -17.26 -3.87 -106.32
N SER A 36 -16.38 -4.36 -107.21
CA SER A 36 -16.29 -4.05 -108.64
C SER A 36 -17.48 -4.49 -109.53
N GLU A 37 -18.63 -4.87 -108.95
CA GLU A 37 -19.78 -5.38 -109.72
C GLU A 37 -21.00 -4.46 -109.77
N SER A 38 -20.92 -3.24 -109.21
CA SER A 38 -21.98 -2.25 -109.44
C SER A 38 -21.37 -0.91 -109.78
N ALA A 39 -21.70 -0.37 -110.96
CA ALA A 39 -21.51 1.03 -111.30
C ALA A 39 -22.47 1.92 -110.49
N SER A 40 -22.41 1.84 -109.15
CA SER A 40 -23.20 2.72 -108.30
C SER A 40 -22.51 4.08 -108.23
N ARG A 41 -23.31 5.11 -108.53
CA ARG A 41 -22.97 6.50 -108.19
C ARG A 41 -22.68 6.52 -106.69
N GLY A 42 -21.52 7.03 -106.30
CA GLY A 42 -21.06 7.00 -104.90
C GLY A 42 -22.10 7.45 -103.88
N ILE A 43 -21.82 7.18 -102.61
CA ILE A 43 -22.73 7.37 -101.47
C ILE A 43 -23.57 8.64 -101.58
N ILE A 44 -24.89 8.48 -101.52
CA ILE A 44 -25.86 9.54 -101.80
C ILE A 44 -26.05 10.43 -100.58
N GLY A 45 -26.02 9.85 -99.38
CA GLY A 45 -26.30 10.58 -98.16
C GLY A 45 -25.82 9.90 -96.90
N LEU A 46 -25.73 10.71 -95.85
CA LEU A 46 -25.40 10.32 -94.49
C LEU A 46 -26.58 10.73 -93.61
N CYS A 47 -27.15 9.79 -92.85
CA CYS A 47 -28.27 9.98 -91.93
C CYS A 47 -27.84 9.61 -90.51
N SER A 48 -28.37 10.29 -89.50
CA SER A 48 -28.14 9.99 -88.08
C SER A 48 -29.43 9.53 -87.43
N ASP A 49 -29.40 8.39 -86.74
CA ASP A 49 -30.45 7.96 -85.84
C ASP A 49 -30.18 8.52 -84.44
N ALA A 50 -30.93 9.56 -84.07
CA ALA A 50 -30.79 10.24 -82.77
C ALA A 50 -31.20 9.35 -81.58
N THR A 51 -32.04 8.35 -81.80
CA THR A 51 -32.51 7.42 -80.75
C THR A 51 -31.54 6.27 -80.51
N ALA A 52 -30.88 5.78 -81.55
CA ALA A 52 -29.89 4.70 -81.45
C ALA A 52 -28.44 5.21 -81.29
N GLY A 53 -28.19 6.50 -81.54
CA GLY A 53 -26.82 7.06 -81.54
C GLY A 53 -25.95 6.51 -82.68
N LEU A 54 -26.57 6.02 -83.75
CA LEU A 54 -25.90 5.37 -84.89
C LEU A 54 -25.97 6.24 -86.14
N PHE A 55 -24.92 6.18 -86.94
CA PHE A 55 -24.84 6.91 -88.21
C PHE A 55 -24.93 5.90 -89.36
N TYR A 56 -25.69 6.25 -90.39
CA TYR A 56 -25.88 5.43 -91.57
C TYR A 56 -25.43 6.18 -92.82
N ALA A 57 -24.56 5.58 -93.61
CA ALA A 57 -24.24 6.04 -94.96
C ALA A 57 -24.97 5.13 -95.95
N TYR A 58 -25.70 5.69 -96.91
CA TYR A 58 -26.48 4.87 -97.85
C TYR A 58 -26.15 5.19 -99.31
N ASP A 59 -26.12 4.11 -100.09
CA ASP A 59 -26.10 4.10 -101.55
C ASP A 59 -27.49 3.65 -102.06
N GLN A 60 -27.70 3.58 -103.39
CA GLN A 60 -28.93 3.10 -104.01
C GLN A 60 -29.29 1.67 -103.58
N ASN A 61 -28.28 0.84 -103.29
CA ASN A 61 -28.46 -0.59 -103.09
C ASN A 61 -27.95 -1.11 -101.73
N SER A 62 -27.25 -0.31 -100.93
CA SER A 62 -26.65 -0.73 -99.66
C SER A 62 -26.69 0.36 -98.60
N VAL A 63 -26.91 -0.05 -97.35
CA VAL A 63 -26.82 0.81 -96.16
C VAL A 63 -25.63 0.35 -95.33
N PHE A 64 -24.69 1.25 -95.09
CA PHE A 64 -23.54 1.07 -94.24
C PHE A 64 -23.80 1.71 -92.88
N GLN A 65 -23.57 0.98 -91.80
CA GLN A 65 -23.60 1.52 -90.45
C GLN A 65 -22.19 2.02 -90.08
N VAL A 66 -22.10 3.30 -89.73
CA VAL A 66 -20.91 3.92 -89.14
C VAL A 66 -21.13 3.96 -87.63
N SER A 67 -20.49 3.03 -86.91
CA SER A 67 -20.50 3.00 -85.45
C SER A 67 -19.40 3.91 -84.89
N VAL A 68 -19.76 4.83 -84.00
CA VAL A 68 -18.78 5.62 -83.24
C VAL A 68 -18.38 4.81 -82.01
N ASN A 69 -17.14 4.31 -82.01
CA ASN A 69 -16.58 3.59 -80.88
C ASN A 69 -15.52 4.48 -80.22
N ASP A 70 -15.71 4.74 -78.93
CA ASP A 70 -14.75 5.42 -78.06
C ASP A 70 -14.33 6.85 -78.50
N GLU A 71 -15.33 7.71 -78.72
CA GLU A 71 -15.15 9.08 -79.21
C GLU A 71 -14.24 9.97 -78.33
N GLY A 72 -14.25 9.73 -77.02
CA GLY A 72 -13.50 10.53 -76.04
C GLY A 72 -12.03 10.18 -75.87
N ARG A 73 -11.51 9.16 -76.58
CA ARG A 73 -10.20 8.55 -76.30
C ARG A 73 -9.01 9.53 -76.30
N ASP A 74 -8.95 10.40 -77.31
CA ASP A 74 -7.86 11.38 -77.47
C ASP A 74 -8.30 12.82 -77.14
N MET A 75 -9.54 13.02 -76.69
CA MET A 75 -10.05 14.36 -76.38
C MET A 75 -9.24 15.05 -75.28
N TRP A 76 -8.71 14.30 -74.31
CA TRP A 76 -7.89 14.87 -73.25
C TRP A 76 -6.61 15.53 -73.79
N LYS A 77 -5.98 14.99 -74.86
CA LYS A 77 -4.81 15.62 -75.52
C LYS A 77 -5.20 16.90 -76.23
N VAL A 78 -6.34 16.88 -76.93
CA VAL A 78 -6.86 18.06 -77.63
C VAL A 78 -7.11 19.20 -76.64
N TYR A 79 -7.77 18.92 -75.51
CA TYR A 79 -7.97 19.91 -74.46
C TYR A 79 -6.66 20.35 -73.78
N LEU A 80 -5.67 19.45 -73.70
CA LEU A 80 -4.35 19.77 -73.15
C LEU A 80 -3.59 20.77 -74.04
N ASP A 81 -3.63 20.58 -75.36
CA ASP A 81 -3.02 21.49 -76.34
C ASP A 81 -3.68 22.87 -76.30
N MET A 82 -4.98 22.93 -76.00
CA MET A 82 -5.73 24.17 -75.80
C MET A 82 -5.51 24.84 -74.43
N LYS A 83 -4.71 24.22 -73.54
CA LYS A 83 -4.45 24.64 -72.16
C LYS A 83 -5.71 24.66 -71.27
N GLU A 84 -6.77 23.96 -71.66
CA GLU A 84 -7.97 23.78 -70.84
C GLU A 84 -7.80 22.55 -69.93
N TYR A 85 -7.00 22.70 -68.88
CA TYR A 85 -6.62 21.59 -67.99
C TYR A 85 -7.80 20.92 -67.29
N ALA A 86 -8.84 21.69 -66.90
CA ALA A 86 -10.02 21.14 -66.24
C ALA A 86 -10.84 20.22 -67.17
N ALA A 87 -11.04 20.64 -68.42
CA ALA A 87 -11.72 19.83 -69.44
C ALA A 87 -10.88 18.62 -69.84
N SER A 88 -9.55 18.76 -69.88
CA SER A 88 -8.63 17.65 -70.12
C SER A 88 -8.72 16.58 -69.02
N LEU A 89 -8.68 16.97 -67.74
CA LEU A 89 -8.79 16.05 -66.60
C LEU A 89 -10.15 15.32 -66.55
N ALA A 90 -11.23 15.99 -66.94
CA ALA A 90 -12.57 15.38 -66.99
C ALA A 90 -12.67 14.28 -68.05
N ASN A 91 -11.91 14.40 -69.15
CA ASN A 91 -11.88 13.42 -70.25
C ASN A 91 -10.79 12.36 -70.09
N CYS A 92 -9.92 12.45 -69.07
CA CYS A 92 -8.92 11.44 -68.77
C CYS A 92 -9.56 10.20 -68.14
N ARG A 93 -9.28 9.02 -68.71
CA ARG A 93 -9.75 7.73 -68.19
C ARG A 93 -8.68 7.00 -67.38
N ASP A 94 -7.44 7.03 -67.86
CA ASP A 94 -6.32 6.36 -67.21
C ASP A 94 -5.58 7.30 -66.25
N PRO A 95 -5.06 6.79 -65.11
CA PRO A 95 -4.19 7.56 -64.23
C PRO A 95 -2.95 8.12 -64.94
N PHE A 96 -2.39 7.38 -65.91
CA PHE A 96 -1.26 7.84 -66.71
C PHE A 96 -1.60 9.08 -67.57
N GLN A 97 -2.82 9.15 -68.10
CA GLN A 97 -3.29 10.32 -68.85
C GLN A 97 -3.41 11.53 -67.92
N ARG A 98 -3.94 11.33 -66.71
CA ARG A 98 -4.04 12.39 -65.69
C ARG A 98 -2.67 12.90 -65.26
N ASP A 99 -1.71 12.00 -65.03
CA ASP A 99 -0.33 12.36 -64.70
C ASP A 99 0.31 13.22 -65.79
N GLN A 100 0.03 12.92 -67.07
CA GLN A 100 0.56 13.72 -68.17
C GLN A 100 -0.04 15.13 -68.22
N VAL A 101 -1.34 15.27 -67.93
CA VAL A 101 -1.99 16.57 -67.81
C VAL A 101 -1.43 17.35 -66.63
N TYR A 102 -1.25 16.71 -65.47
CA TYR A 102 -0.64 17.33 -64.30
C TYR A 102 0.82 17.74 -64.54
N LEU A 103 1.59 16.95 -65.30
CA LEU A 103 2.96 17.30 -65.68
C LEU A 103 3.02 18.59 -66.48
N VAL A 104 2.23 18.69 -67.55
CA VAL A 104 2.19 19.89 -68.39
C VAL A 104 1.69 21.11 -67.59
N GLN A 105 0.70 20.90 -66.73
CA GLN A 105 0.20 21.95 -65.83
C GLN A 105 1.27 22.40 -64.82
N ALA A 106 2.03 21.46 -64.27
CA ALA A 106 3.11 21.74 -63.32
C ALA A 106 4.30 22.43 -63.99
N ASP A 107 4.74 21.99 -65.17
CA ASP A 107 5.80 22.62 -65.95
C ASP A 107 5.41 24.05 -66.40
N ALA A 108 4.14 24.27 -66.74
CA ALA A 108 3.62 25.60 -67.03
C ALA A 108 3.69 26.51 -65.80
N ALA A 109 3.24 26.02 -64.63
CA ALA A 109 3.31 26.75 -63.36
C ALA A 109 4.76 27.03 -62.92
N PHE A 110 5.65 26.06 -63.11
CA PHE A 110 7.08 26.17 -62.83
C PHE A 110 7.75 27.22 -63.72
N SER A 111 7.40 27.25 -65.01
CA SER A 111 7.88 28.26 -65.96
C SER A 111 7.36 29.66 -65.61
N SER A 112 6.16 29.77 -65.06
CA SER A 112 5.62 31.04 -64.55
C SER A 112 6.15 31.47 -63.18
N ARG A 113 7.11 30.73 -62.60
CA ARG A 113 7.66 30.95 -61.24
C ARG A 113 6.63 30.82 -60.11
N ASP A 114 5.50 30.16 -60.37
CA ASP A 114 4.51 29.83 -59.33
C ASP A 114 4.84 28.45 -58.76
N PHE A 115 5.89 28.41 -57.94
CA PHE A 115 6.48 27.16 -57.46
C PHE A 115 5.57 26.40 -56.49
N GLN A 116 4.77 27.10 -55.68
CA GLN A 116 3.83 26.48 -54.75
C GLN A 116 2.71 25.72 -55.49
N ARG A 117 2.12 26.33 -56.52
CA ARG A 117 1.13 25.63 -57.34
C ARG A 117 1.77 24.49 -58.13
N ALA A 118 2.96 24.69 -58.69
CA ALA A 118 3.70 23.64 -59.37
C ALA A 118 3.92 22.44 -58.44
N ALA A 119 4.34 22.66 -57.19
CA ALA A 119 4.52 21.63 -56.17
C ALA A 119 3.24 20.82 -55.90
N SER A 120 2.10 21.49 -55.77
CA SER A 120 0.80 20.83 -55.56
C SER A 120 0.37 19.92 -56.72
N PHE A 121 0.73 20.27 -57.96
CA PHE A 121 0.45 19.44 -59.13
C PHE A 121 1.46 18.30 -59.27
N TYR A 122 2.74 18.56 -59.04
CA TYR A 122 3.77 17.51 -59.04
C TYR A 122 3.49 16.42 -57.99
N ALA A 123 2.95 16.78 -56.82
CA ALA A 123 2.63 15.82 -55.77
C ALA A 123 1.55 14.80 -56.16
N LYS A 124 0.69 15.14 -57.13
CA LYS A 124 -0.39 14.28 -57.64
C LYS A 124 0.09 13.28 -58.71
N ILE A 125 1.29 13.47 -59.26
CA ILE A 125 1.87 12.58 -60.27
C ILE A 125 2.44 11.35 -59.56
N ASN A 126 2.10 10.15 -60.04
CA ASN A 126 2.51 8.91 -59.39
C ASN A 126 3.40 8.03 -60.27
N TYR A 127 3.24 8.07 -61.59
CA TYR A 127 3.83 7.08 -62.49
C TYR A 127 4.86 7.65 -63.47
N ILE A 128 4.77 8.94 -63.81
CA ILE A 128 5.59 9.52 -64.89
C ILE A 128 6.95 10.02 -64.39
N LEU A 129 6.97 10.69 -63.23
CA LEU A 129 8.21 11.19 -62.65
C LEU A 129 8.55 10.46 -61.36
N SER A 130 9.85 10.25 -61.17
CA SER A 130 10.39 9.78 -59.90
C SER A 130 10.38 10.90 -58.86
N PHE A 131 10.30 10.50 -57.58
CA PHE A 131 10.32 11.44 -56.46
C PHE A 131 11.60 12.27 -56.44
N GLU A 132 12.73 11.63 -56.76
CA GLU A 132 14.08 12.20 -56.81
C GLU A 132 14.19 13.28 -57.89
N GLU A 133 13.62 13.07 -59.07
CA GLU A 133 13.65 14.06 -60.15
C GLU A 133 12.92 15.35 -59.77
N VAL A 134 11.75 15.24 -59.14
CA VAL A 134 10.96 16.40 -58.71
C VAL A 134 11.67 17.14 -57.58
N THR A 135 12.18 16.43 -56.58
CA THR A 135 12.92 17.03 -55.46
C THR A 135 14.19 17.73 -55.94
N LEU A 136 14.98 17.12 -56.83
CA LEU A 136 16.17 17.74 -57.41
C LEU A 136 15.83 19.00 -58.21
N LYS A 137 14.71 19.03 -58.94
CA LYS A 137 14.24 20.26 -59.61
C LYS A 137 14.06 21.40 -58.61
N PHE A 138 13.35 21.20 -57.51
CA PHE A 138 13.13 22.26 -56.51
C PHE A 138 14.42 22.66 -55.76
N ILE A 139 15.28 21.69 -55.42
CA ILE A 139 16.57 21.96 -54.75
C ILE A 139 17.47 22.80 -55.66
N SER A 140 17.50 22.52 -56.98
CA SER A 140 18.35 23.26 -57.93
C SER A 140 17.96 24.74 -58.08
N VAL A 141 16.68 25.07 -57.87
CA VAL A 141 16.17 26.45 -57.90
C VAL A 141 16.35 27.14 -56.54
N GLY A 142 16.56 26.37 -55.46
CA GLY A 142 16.72 26.89 -54.10
C GLY A 142 15.39 27.20 -53.39
N GLU A 143 14.26 26.78 -53.97
CA GLU A 143 12.91 27.07 -53.46
C GLU A 143 12.45 25.99 -52.48
N GLN A 144 12.81 26.15 -51.21
CA GLN A 144 12.52 25.17 -50.16
C GLN A 144 11.06 25.18 -49.68
N ASP A 145 10.36 26.32 -49.77
CA ASP A 145 8.95 26.42 -49.37
C ASP A 145 8.03 25.63 -50.31
N ALA A 146 8.32 25.69 -51.62
CA ALA A 146 7.65 24.90 -52.62
C ALA A 146 7.94 23.40 -52.44
N LEU A 147 9.18 23.06 -52.10
CA LEU A 147 9.56 21.69 -51.78
C LEU A 147 8.80 21.15 -50.56
N ARG A 148 8.68 21.93 -49.49
CA ARG A 148 7.87 21.55 -48.31
C ARG A 148 6.43 21.27 -48.70
N THR A 149 5.82 22.14 -49.50
CA THR A 149 4.44 21.96 -50.00
C THR A 149 4.29 20.68 -50.81
N PHE A 150 5.29 20.35 -51.65
CA PHE A 150 5.34 19.09 -52.40
C PHE A 150 5.39 17.88 -51.45
N LEU A 151 6.27 17.91 -50.44
CA LEU A 151 6.41 16.81 -49.48
C LEU A 151 5.14 16.59 -48.65
N LEU A 152 4.46 17.65 -48.21
CA LEU A 152 3.21 17.55 -47.44
C LEU A 152 2.08 16.94 -48.28
N HIS A 153 1.88 17.44 -49.50
CA HIS A 153 0.88 16.84 -50.39
C HIS A 153 1.24 15.41 -50.81
N ARG A 154 2.53 15.09 -50.89
CA ARG A 154 2.96 13.72 -51.15
C ARG A 154 2.64 12.82 -49.96
N LEU A 155 2.84 13.32 -48.74
CA LEU A 155 2.51 12.62 -47.50
C LEU A 155 1.00 12.30 -47.43
N ASP A 156 0.13 13.23 -47.82
CA ASP A 156 -1.33 13.00 -47.89
C ASP A 156 -1.73 11.87 -48.86
N ASN A 157 -0.95 11.67 -49.93
CA ASN A 157 -1.21 10.67 -50.96
C ASN A 157 -0.63 9.29 -50.62
N LEU A 158 0.24 9.19 -49.60
CA LEU A 158 0.84 7.92 -49.20
C LEU A 158 -0.11 7.09 -48.35
N THR A 159 -0.08 5.78 -48.53
CA THR A 159 -0.89 4.86 -47.73
C THR A 159 -0.17 4.48 -46.43
N LYS A 160 -0.92 4.11 -45.39
CA LYS A 160 -0.37 3.74 -44.07
C LYS A 160 0.58 2.52 -44.08
N GLU A 161 0.69 1.82 -45.20
CA GLU A 161 1.59 0.68 -45.39
C GLU A 161 3.06 1.12 -45.55
N ASP A 162 3.30 2.32 -46.09
CA ASP A 162 4.63 2.82 -46.43
C ASP A 162 5.33 3.54 -45.26
N LYS A 163 5.26 2.96 -44.06
CA LYS A 163 5.72 3.61 -42.80
C LYS A 163 7.11 4.25 -42.89
N CYS A 164 8.09 3.56 -43.46
CA CYS A 164 9.45 4.10 -43.59
C CYS A 164 9.51 5.34 -44.48
N GLN A 165 8.76 5.37 -45.59
CA GLN A 165 8.73 6.52 -46.49
C GLN A 165 8.05 7.70 -45.82
N ILE A 166 6.93 7.46 -45.12
CA ILE A 166 6.24 8.50 -44.38
C ILE A 166 7.17 9.07 -43.30
N THR A 167 7.85 8.23 -42.50
CA THR A 167 8.80 8.72 -41.49
C THR A 167 9.92 9.55 -42.11
N MET A 168 10.57 9.10 -43.18
CA MET A 168 11.64 9.88 -43.83
C MET A 168 11.14 11.22 -44.37
N ILE A 169 9.98 11.24 -45.04
CA ILE A 169 9.38 12.46 -45.58
C ILE A 169 8.96 13.39 -44.44
N SER A 170 8.37 12.87 -43.37
CA SER A 170 8.00 13.66 -42.19
C SER A 170 9.21 14.24 -41.48
N THR A 171 10.30 13.48 -41.32
CA THR A 171 11.55 13.99 -40.74
C THR A 171 12.14 15.09 -41.61
N TRP A 172 12.16 14.90 -42.94
CA TRP A 172 12.65 15.94 -43.84
C TRP A 172 11.74 17.18 -43.85
N ALA A 173 10.43 17.01 -43.83
CA ALA A 173 9.49 18.12 -43.69
C ALA A 173 9.72 18.88 -42.38
N THR A 174 10.02 18.17 -41.28
CA THR A 174 10.39 18.79 -39.99
C THR A 174 11.63 19.67 -40.13
N GLU A 175 12.69 19.17 -40.79
CA GLU A 175 13.90 19.97 -41.05
C GLU A 175 13.60 21.20 -41.91
N LEU A 176 12.76 21.09 -42.94
CA LEU A 176 12.37 22.22 -43.78
C LEU A 176 11.52 23.25 -43.04
N TYR A 177 10.62 22.83 -42.14
CA TYR A 177 9.91 23.75 -41.25
C TYR A 177 10.90 24.50 -40.35
N LEU A 178 11.84 23.78 -39.72
CA LEU A 178 12.83 24.38 -38.84
C LEU A 178 13.76 25.35 -39.59
N ASP A 179 14.19 25.00 -40.80
CA ASP A 179 15.00 25.90 -41.65
C ASP A 179 14.20 27.16 -42.03
N LYS A 180 12.93 27.01 -42.44
CA LYS A 180 12.09 28.16 -42.75
C LYS A 180 11.92 29.09 -41.55
N ILE A 181 11.67 28.53 -40.36
CA ILE A 181 11.50 29.36 -39.17
C ILE A 181 12.83 30.06 -38.81
N ASN A 182 13.98 29.40 -38.95
CA ASN A 182 15.28 30.04 -38.73
C ASN A 182 15.59 31.14 -39.75
N ARG A 183 15.21 30.97 -41.03
CA ARG A 183 15.34 32.03 -42.05
C ARG A 183 14.49 33.25 -41.70
N LEU A 184 13.24 33.03 -41.29
CA LEU A 184 12.36 34.12 -40.86
C LEU A 184 12.92 34.92 -39.69
N LEU A 185 13.65 34.27 -38.77
CA LEU A 185 14.35 34.94 -37.66
C LEU A 185 15.61 35.70 -38.12
N LEU A 186 16.35 35.18 -39.09
CA LEU A 186 17.56 35.84 -39.61
C LEU A 186 17.23 37.04 -40.53
N GLU A 187 16.02 37.08 -41.10
CA GLU A 187 15.53 38.15 -41.97
C GLU A 187 14.95 39.36 -41.17
N GLU A 188 15.02 39.34 -39.82
CA GLU A 188 14.46 40.33 -38.89
C GLU A 188 14.98 41.78 -39.04
N ASP A 189 15.99 42.05 -39.88
CA ASP A 189 16.58 43.39 -40.01
C ASP A 189 15.73 44.41 -40.82
N SER A 190 14.56 44.07 -41.39
CA SER A 190 13.89 44.98 -42.35
C SER A 190 12.37 45.27 -42.25
N ALA A 191 11.53 44.52 -41.51
CA ALA A 191 10.09 44.85 -41.42
C ALA A 191 9.35 44.19 -40.23
N VAL A 192 9.27 44.91 -39.11
CA VAL A 192 8.99 44.37 -37.76
C VAL A 192 7.53 43.93 -37.50
N GLU A 193 6.52 44.38 -38.26
CA GLU A 193 5.10 44.11 -37.90
C GLU A 193 4.42 42.97 -38.68
N ASN A 194 4.70 42.80 -39.98
CA ASN A 194 4.07 41.73 -40.78
C ASN A 194 4.78 40.36 -40.62
N HIS A 195 6.10 40.36 -40.40
CA HIS A 195 6.88 39.13 -40.29
C HIS A 195 6.60 38.36 -39.00
N GLY A 196 6.21 39.04 -37.91
CA GLY A 196 5.80 38.38 -36.67
C GLY A 196 4.53 37.52 -36.82
N VAL A 197 3.58 37.97 -37.66
CA VAL A 197 2.35 37.22 -37.93
C VAL A 197 2.63 36.00 -38.81
N GLU A 198 3.46 36.16 -39.85
CA GLU A 198 3.90 35.03 -40.69
C GLU A 198 4.71 34.02 -39.88
N TYR A 199 5.64 34.47 -39.04
CA TYR A 199 6.41 33.64 -38.13
C TYR A 199 5.51 32.82 -37.20
N GLN A 200 4.56 33.48 -36.53
CA GLN A 200 3.63 32.81 -35.62
C GLN A 200 2.69 31.85 -36.35
N SER A 201 2.26 32.19 -37.58
CA SER A 201 1.48 31.30 -38.43
C SER A 201 2.25 30.02 -38.80
N ILE A 202 3.53 30.14 -39.17
CA ILE A 202 4.35 28.97 -39.52
C ILE A 202 4.62 28.11 -38.28
N ILE A 203 4.82 28.69 -37.09
CA ILE A 203 4.94 27.92 -35.85
C ILE A 203 3.65 27.17 -35.54
N GLN A 204 2.49 27.81 -35.70
CA GLN A 204 1.20 27.14 -35.51
C GLN A 204 1.00 26.00 -36.49
N GLU A 205 1.34 26.21 -37.77
CA GLU A 205 1.32 25.17 -38.80
C GLU A 205 2.26 24.02 -38.44
N PHE A 206 3.47 24.33 -37.96
CA PHE A 206 4.45 23.34 -37.54
C PHE A 206 3.98 22.55 -36.32
N CYS A 207 3.42 23.20 -35.31
CA CYS A 207 2.84 22.52 -34.15
C CYS A 207 1.66 21.63 -34.54
N ALA A 208 0.79 22.07 -35.46
CA ALA A 208 -0.28 21.24 -36.00
C ALA A 208 0.30 20.00 -36.73
N PHE A 209 1.32 20.20 -37.57
CA PHE A 209 2.01 19.12 -38.26
C PHE A 209 2.66 18.10 -37.31
N LEU A 210 3.32 18.56 -36.23
CA LEU A 210 3.88 17.69 -35.19
C LEU A 210 2.80 16.89 -34.46
N SER A 211 1.63 17.49 -34.24
CA SER A 211 0.48 16.82 -33.64
C SER A 211 -0.08 15.71 -34.54
N ASP A 212 -0.24 16.00 -35.83
CA ASP A 212 -0.76 15.06 -36.82
C ASP A 212 0.24 13.93 -37.10
N SER A 213 1.53 14.23 -37.10
CA SER A 213 2.61 13.30 -37.42
C SER A 213 3.17 12.55 -36.20
N LYS A 214 2.55 12.68 -35.02
CA LYS A 214 3.08 12.15 -33.76
C LYS A 214 3.40 10.65 -33.79
N ASP A 215 2.60 9.84 -34.48
CA ASP A 215 2.75 8.37 -34.46
C ASP A 215 3.79 7.89 -35.49
N VAL A 216 4.15 8.76 -36.44
CA VAL A 216 5.01 8.44 -37.58
C VAL A 216 6.45 8.90 -37.34
N LEU A 217 6.63 10.03 -36.65
CA LEU A 217 7.93 10.61 -36.37
C LEU A 217 8.72 9.76 -35.35
N ASP A 218 9.98 9.49 -35.70
CA ASP A 218 10.96 8.89 -34.80
C ASP A 218 11.33 9.87 -33.69
N GLU A 219 11.10 9.44 -32.46
CA GLU A 219 11.23 10.28 -31.26
C GLU A 219 12.67 10.77 -31.06
N ALA A 220 13.66 9.89 -31.18
CA ALA A 220 15.06 10.24 -30.92
C ALA A 220 15.61 11.21 -31.96
N THR A 221 15.24 11.04 -33.23
CA THR A 221 15.70 11.88 -34.33
C THR A 221 15.04 13.26 -34.28
N THR A 222 13.72 13.33 -34.13
CA THR A 222 12.99 14.60 -34.05
C THR A 222 13.44 15.43 -32.85
N MET A 223 13.68 14.81 -31.69
CA MET A 223 14.21 15.52 -30.52
C MET A 223 15.60 16.12 -30.77
N LYS A 224 16.53 15.34 -31.34
CA LYS A 224 17.87 15.84 -31.70
C LYS A 224 17.82 16.98 -32.71
N LEU A 225 16.90 16.91 -33.68
CA LEU A 225 16.68 17.99 -34.63
C LEU A 225 16.22 19.25 -33.90
N LEU A 226 15.19 19.17 -33.06
CA LEU A 226 14.70 20.31 -32.28
C LEU A 226 15.78 20.91 -31.36
N GLU A 227 16.57 20.06 -30.70
CA GLU A 227 17.72 20.48 -29.87
C GLU A 227 18.79 21.20 -30.69
N SER A 228 19.18 20.64 -31.85
CA SER A 228 20.23 21.21 -32.71
C SER A 228 19.87 22.57 -33.32
N TYR A 229 18.57 22.80 -33.56
CA TYR A 229 18.04 24.08 -34.02
C TYR A 229 17.76 25.05 -32.87
N GLY A 230 17.92 24.63 -31.60
CA GLY A 230 17.75 25.47 -30.42
C GLY A 230 16.29 25.78 -30.05
N ARG A 231 15.35 24.94 -30.49
CA ARG A 231 13.90 25.19 -30.40
C ARG A 231 13.28 24.52 -29.19
N VAL A 232 13.46 25.16 -28.04
CA VAL A 232 13.11 24.57 -26.75
C VAL A 232 11.59 24.51 -26.53
N GLU A 233 10.82 25.50 -26.98
CA GLU A 233 9.36 25.51 -26.81
C GLU A 233 8.67 24.42 -27.65
N GLU A 234 9.06 24.27 -28.91
CA GLU A 234 8.53 23.22 -29.79
C GLU A 234 9.02 21.82 -29.37
N LEU A 235 10.23 21.71 -28.81
CA LEU A 235 10.73 20.50 -28.18
C LEU A 235 9.86 20.08 -27.00
N VAL A 236 9.49 21.01 -26.13
CA VAL A 236 8.61 20.74 -24.99
C VAL A 236 7.21 20.36 -25.47
N TYR A 237 6.71 21.01 -26.52
CA TYR A 237 5.44 20.63 -27.15
C TYR A 237 5.49 19.19 -27.69
N PHE A 238 6.52 18.83 -28.47
CA PHE A 238 6.69 17.47 -28.99
C PHE A 238 6.89 16.43 -27.88
N ALA A 239 7.70 16.74 -26.86
CA ALA A 239 7.89 15.89 -25.69
C ALA A 239 6.59 15.68 -24.92
N SER A 240 5.72 16.70 -24.84
CA SER A 240 4.40 16.57 -24.23
C SER A 240 3.46 15.66 -25.02
N LEU A 241 3.55 15.64 -26.36
CA LEU A 241 2.77 14.77 -27.23
C LEU A 241 3.21 13.31 -27.16
N LYS A 242 4.52 13.07 -27.00
CA LYS A 242 5.12 11.73 -26.84
C LYS A 242 5.12 11.22 -25.41
N GLU A 243 4.57 11.99 -24.46
CA GLU A 243 4.53 11.66 -23.03
C GLU A 243 5.92 11.55 -22.37
N GLN A 244 6.94 12.21 -22.95
CA GLN A 244 8.26 12.36 -22.33
C GLN A 244 8.25 13.42 -21.24
N HIS A 245 7.61 13.10 -20.11
CA HIS A 245 7.41 14.04 -19.01
C HIS A 245 8.71 14.55 -18.38
N GLU A 246 9.78 13.74 -18.37
CA GLU A 246 11.06 14.11 -17.76
C GLU A 246 11.67 15.38 -18.36
N ILE A 247 11.67 15.49 -19.70
CA ILE A 247 12.24 16.62 -20.42
C ILE A 247 11.39 17.87 -20.24
N VAL A 248 10.06 17.70 -20.30
CA VAL A 248 9.09 18.77 -20.06
C VAL A 248 9.27 19.36 -18.66
N ILE A 249 9.39 18.51 -17.63
CA ILE A 249 9.60 18.95 -16.25
C ILE A 249 10.95 19.63 -16.08
N HIS A 250 12.02 19.05 -16.64
CA HIS A 250 13.36 19.64 -16.57
C HIS A 250 13.38 21.04 -17.18
N HIS A 251 12.69 21.24 -18.31
CA HIS A 251 12.56 22.55 -18.93
C HIS A 251 11.80 23.56 -18.06
N TYR A 252 10.64 23.18 -17.51
CA TYR A 252 9.88 24.08 -16.64
C TYR A 252 10.65 24.45 -15.35
N ILE A 253 11.44 23.51 -14.81
CA ILE A 253 12.35 23.78 -13.69
C ILE A 253 13.44 24.78 -14.07
N GLN A 254 14.06 24.64 -15.25
CA GLN A 254 15.06 25.61 -15.74
C GLN A 254 14.48 27.01 -15.95
N GLN A 255 13.23 27.12 -16.40
CA GLN A 255 12.53 28.40 -16.54
C GLN A 255 12.01 28.97 -15.21
N GLY A 256 12.05 28.19 -14.12
CA GLY A 256 11.50 28.58 -12.82
C GLY A 256 9.97 28.53 -12.76
N GLU A 257 9.30 27.90 -13.72
CA GLU A 257 7.85 27.76 -13.75
C GLU A 257 7.37 26.54 -12.97
N THR A 258 7.52 26.59 -11.64
CA THR A 258 7.18 25.47 -10.73
C THR A 258 5.73 25.01 -10.88
N LYS A 259 4.77 25.94 -11.08
CA LYS A 259 3.34 25.62 -11.30
C LYS A 259 3.10 24.65 -12.43
N LYS A 260 3.62 24.99 -13.62
CA LYS A 260 3.41 24.17 -14.83
C LYS A 260 4.11 22.81 -14.69
N ALA A 261 5.28 22.78 -14.05
CA ALA A 261 5.95 21.53 -13.72
C ALA A 261 5.10 20.64 -12.79
N LEU A 262 4.50 21.22 -11.74
CA LEU A 262 3.64 20.50 -10.80
C LEU A 262 2.33 20.03 -11.47
N GLU A 263 1.71 20.84 -12.34
CA GLU A 263 0.53 20.44 -13.12
C GLU A 263 0.81 19.22 -14.01
N VAL A 264 2.00 19.16 -14.63
CA VAL A 264 2.43 17.99 -15.40
C VAL A 264 2.62 16.78 -14.47
N LEU A 265 3.28 16.96 -13.32
CA LEU A 265 3.53 15.90 -12.34
C LEU A 265 2.26 15.34 -11.67
N GLN A 266 1.17 16.10 -11.63
CA GLN A 266 -0.12 15.66 -11.09
C GLN A 266 -0.93 14.80 -12.06
N LYS A 267 -0.57 14.74 -13.35
CA LYS A 267 -1.28 13.92 -14.33
C LYS A 267 -1.07 12.43 -14.02
N PRO A 268 -2.13 11.59 -14.12
CA PRO A 268 -2.06 10.17 -13.76
C PRO A 268 -1.13 9.34 -14.65
N ALA A 269 -0.77 9.85 -15.84
CA ALA A 269 0.17 9.20 -16.76
C ALA A 269 1.63 9.26 -16.26
N VAL A 270 1.95 10.19 -15.36
CA VAL A 270 3.35 10.42 -14.94
C VAL A 270 3.75 9.44 -13.84
N PRO A 271 4.90 8.75 -13.98
CA PRO A 271 5.39 7.88 -12.92
C PRO A 271 5.79 8.69 -11.68
N ILE A 272 5.39 8.19 -10.51
CA ILE A 272 5.66 8.81 -9.19
C ILE A 272 7.17 8.97 -8.95
N ASP A 273 8.01 8.14 -9.59
CA ASP A 273 9.47 8.23 -9.46
C ASP A 273 10.05 9.57 -9.97
N LEU A 274 9.41 10.21 -10.94
CA LEU A 274 9.82 11.55 -11.39
C LEU A 274 9.57 12.62 -10.32
N GLN A 275 8.50 12.47 -9.52
CA GLN A 275 8.25 13.38 -8.38
C GLN A 275 9.40 13.30 -7.37
N TYR A 276 9.97 12.12 -7.10
CA TYR A 276 11.12 11.98 -6.20
C TYR A 276 12.42 12.54 -6.80
N LYS A 277 12.64 12.36 -8.10
CA LYS A 277 13.84 12.84 -8.79
C LYS A 277 13.93 14.36 -8.78
N PHE A 278 12.82 15.03 -9.08
CA PHE A 278 12.76 16.49 -9.17
C PHE A 278 12.37 17.19 -7.86
N ALA A 279 11.99 16.45 -6.81
CA ALA A 279 11.66 17.01 -5.51
C ALA A 279 12.72 17.97 -4.92
N PRO A 280 14.04 17.67 -4.97
CA PRO A 280 15.06 18.60 -4.44
C PRO A 280 15.13 19.93 -5.19
N ASP A 281 14.89 19.91 -6.50
CA ASP A 281 14.99 21.12 -7.33
C ASP A 281 13.69 21.95 -7.22
N LEU A 282 12.53 21.28 -7.17
CA LEU A 282 11.23 21.93 -7.00
C LEU A 282 11.11 22.65 -5.65
N ILE A 283 11.53 22.00 -4.56
CA ILE A 283 11.46 22.61 -3.22
C ILE A 283 12.44 23.78 -3.05
N ALA A 284 13.58 23.73 -3.74
CA ALA A 284 14.56 24.83 -3.74
C ALA A 284 14.06 26.04 -4.54
N LEU A 285 13.24 25.84 -5.57
CA LEU A 285 12.63 26.91 -6.36
C LEU A 285 11.42 27.53 -5.66
N ASP A 286 10.44 26.71 -5.27
CA ASP A 286 9.24 27.15 -4.54
C ASP A 286 8.75 26.07 -3.58
N ALA A 287 9.02 26.28 -2.29
CA ALA A 287 8.66 25.33 -1.24
C ALA A 287 7.15 25.28 -0.96
N TYR A 288 6.42 26.40 -1.09
CA TYR A 288 5.01 26.46 -0.74
C TYR A 288 4.17 25.63 -1.71
N GLU A 289 4.34 25.87 -3.01
CA GLU A 289 3.55 25.20 -4.04
C GLU A 289 3.90 23.71 -4.15
N THR A 290 5.19 23.39 -3.96
CA THR A 290 5.67 22.01 -3.95
C THR A 290 5.07 21.21 -2.78
N VAL A 291 5.04 21.78 -1.58
CA VAL A 291 4.49 21.13 -0.39
C VAL A 291 2.98 20.96 -0.51
N GLU A 292 2.23 21.96 -0.96
CA GLU A 292 0.78 21.84 -1.20
C GLU A 292 0.48 20.72 -2.23
N SER A 293 1.27 20.62 -3.28
CA SER A 293 1.16 19.52 -4.26
C SER A 293 1.41 18.15 -3.62
N TRP A 294 2.40 18.04 -2.73
CA TRP A 294 2.64 16.80 -1.97
C TRP A 294 1.50 16.48 -1.00
N MET A 295 0.87 17.47 -0.38
CA MET A 295 -0.30 17.26 0.50
C MET A 295 -1.55 16.80 -0.28
N GLY A 296 -1.70 17.27 -1.53
CA GLY A 296 -2.79 16.83 -2.41
C GLY A 296 -2.63 15.40 -2.94
N THR A 297 -1.40 14.91 -3.03
CA THR A 297 -1.08 13.62 -3.68
C THR A 297 -1.04 12.48 -2.66
N LYS A 298 -2.02 11.56 -2.73
CA LYS A 298 -2.23 10.50 -1.71
C LYS A 298 -1.22 9.33 -1.73
N ASN A 299 -0.43 9.17 -2.80
CA ASN A 299 0.41 7.98 -3.03
C ASN A 299 1.92 8.23 -2.79
N LEU A 300 2.31 9.38 -2.25
CA LEU A 300 3.72 9.71 -2.01
C LEU A 300 4.24 9.05 -0.73
N ASN A 301 5.31 8.25 -0.86
CA ASN A 301 6.14 7.81 0.26
C ASN A 301 7.01 8.95 0.80
N PRO A 302 6.78 9.45 2.03
CA PRO A 302 7.52 10.61 2.53
C PRO A 302 8.99 10.29 2.81
N ARG A 303 9.33 9.01 3.06
CA ARG A 303 10.71 8.57 3.28
C ARG A 303 11.65 8.89 2.10
N LYS A 304 11.14 8.82 0.87
CA LYS A 304 11.93 9.16 -0.34
C LYS A 304 12.11 10.67 -0.53
N LEU A 305 11.30 11.50 0.14
CA LEU A 305 11.37 12.96 0.11
C LEU A 305 12.32 13.54 1.18
N ILE A 306 12.72 12.73 2.18
CA ILE A 306 13.66 13.14 3.24
C ILE A 306 14.93 13.81 2.67
N PRO A 307 15.62 13.27 1.64
CA PRO A 307 16.81 13.91 1.10
C PRO A 307 16.56 15.32 0.54
N ALA A 308 15.41 15.53 -0.13
CA ALA A 308 15.01 16.83 -0.67
C ALA A 308 14.75 17.83 0.45
N MET A 309 14.00 17.41 1.48
CA MET A 309 13.67 18.23 2.64
C MET A 309 14.89 18.56 3.49
N MET A 310 15.81 17.61 3.63
CA MET A 310 17.08 17.83 4.35
C MET A 310 17.94 18.86 3.63
N ARG A 311 18.09 18.75 2.30
CA ARG A 311 18.85 19.72 1.49
C ARG A 311 18.30 21.13 1.66
N TYR A 312 16.99 21.29 1.57
CA TYR A 312 16.30 22.57 1.82
C TYR A 312 16.60 23.09 3.24
N SER A 313 16.45 22.24 4.27
CA SER A 313 16.67 22.64 5.68
C SER A 313 18.14 22.93 6.07
N SER A 314 19.08 22.54 5.22
CA SER A 314 20.51 22.77 5.40
C SER A 314 20.96 24.12 4.84
N GLU A 315 20.21 24.70 3.91
CA GLU A 315 20.51 25.99 3.31
C GLU A 315 19.98 27.13 4.20
N PRO A 316 20.72 28.25 4.32
CA PRO A 316 20.29 29.39 5.12
C PRO A 316 19.14 30.09 4.42
N HIS A 317 17.93 29.91 4.94
CA HIS A 317 16.70 30.43 4.38
C HIS A 317 16.17 31.60 5.21
N ALA A 318 15.34 32.45 4.61
CA ALA A 318 14.70 33.53 5.35
C ALA A 318 13.87 32.94 6.49
N LYS A 319 13.77 33.65 7.62
CA LYS A 319 13.21 33.14 8.90
C LYS A 319 11.79 32.51 8.82
N ASN A 320 11.09 32.61 7.69
CA ASN A 320 9.73 32.11 7.49
C ASN A 320 9.63 30.86 6.59
N GLU A 321 10.71 30.44 5.91
CA GLU A 321 10.67 29.40 4.86
C GLU A 321 10.73 27.96 5.41
N THR A 322 11.34 27.76 6.57
CA THR A 322 11.43 26.42 7.21
C THR A 322 10.08 25.84 7.65
N HIS A 323 9.05 26.68 7.76
CA HIS A 323 7.73 26.24 8.22
C HIS A 323 7.01 25.33 7.21
N GLU A 324 7.24 25.47 5.91
CA GLU A 324 6.50 24.67 4.91
C GLU A 324 6.87 23.18 4.99
N VAL A 325 8.16 22.88 5.17
CA VAL A 325 8.65 21.51 5.42
C VAL A 325 8.07 20.95 6.71
N ILE A 326 7.98 21.76 7.77
CA ILE A 326 7.38 21.36 9.05
C ILE A 326 5.88 21.09 8.86
N LYS A 327 5.14 21.92 8.14
CA LYS A 327 3.72 21.69 7.83
C LYS A 327 3.50 20.38 7.09
N TYR A 328 4.36 20.04 6.13
CA TYR A 328 4.29 18.75 5.43
C TYR A 328 4.56 17.57 6.37
N LEU A 329 5.55 17.68 7.25
CA LEU A 329 5.85 16.64 8.25
C LEU A 329 4.73 16.49 9.28
N GLU A 330 4.16 17.60 9.77
CA GLU A 330 2.98 17.61 10.63
C GLU A 330 1.79 16.95 9.93
N PHE A 331 1.56 17.23 8.64
CA PHE A 331 0.55 16.53 7.84
C PHE A 331 0.84 15.02 7.76
N CYS A 332 2.09 14.63 7.53
CA CYS A 332 2.51 13.24 7.47
C CYS A 332 2.32 12.50 8.81
N VAL A 333 2.52 13.18 9.94
CA VAL A 333 2.40 12.60 11.28
C VAL A 333 0.94 12.59 11.75
N HIS A 334 0.22 13.71 11.60
CA HIS A 334 -1.14 13.85 12.13
C HIS A 334 -2.24 13.30 11.22
N ARG A 335 -2.12 13.42 9.90
CA ARG A 335 -3.18 12.98 8.96
C ARG A 335 -2.87 11.65 8.29
N LEU A 336 -1.62 11.43 7.89
CA LEU A 336 -1.22 10.15 7.28
C LEU A 336 -0.88 9.08 8.32
N HIS A 337 -0.67 9.47 9.59
CA HIS A 337 -0.24 8.57 10.68
C HIS A 337 0.96 7.71 10.28
N ASN A 338 1.94 8.30 9.58
CA ASN A 338 3.14 7.57 9.20
C ASN A 338 3.93 7.17 10.43
N GLU A 339 4.36 5.91 10.49
CA GLU A 339 5.09 5.32 11.63
C GLU A 339 6.62 5.30 11.39
N ASP A 340 7.09 5.88 10.28
CA ASP A 340 8.51 5.87 9.90
C ASP A 340 9.38 6.70 10.88
N PRO A 341 10.43 6.11 11.49
CA PRO A 341 11.30 6.83 12.41
C PRO A 341 12.07 7.98 11.79
N GLY A 342 12.42 7.87 10.50
CA GLY A 342 13.16 8.91 9.79
C GLY A 342 12.39 10.23 9.69
N ILE A 343 11.06 10.17 9.51
CA ILE A 343 10.20 11.34 9.40
C ILE A 343 10.10 12.04 10.76
N HIS A 344 9.86 11.28 11.82
CA HIS A 344 9.79 11.81 13.18
C HIS A 344 11.14 12.38 13.64
N ASN A 345 12.26 11.70 13.33
CA ASN A 345 13.60 12.19 13.63
C ASN A 345 13.90 13.49 12.87
N LEU A 346 13.48 13.60 11.60
CA LEU A 346 13.64 14.83 10.82
C LEU A 346 12.80 15.97 11.40
N LEU A 347 11.52 15.72 11.71
CA LEU A 347 10.63 16.70 12.34
C LEU A 347 11.19 17.18 13.67
N LEU A 348 11.63 16.26 14.53
CA LEU A 348 12.30 16.57 15.77
C LEU A 348 13.54 17.44 15.54
N SER A 349 14.32 17.14 14.49
CA SER A 349 15.51 17.92 14.19
C SER A 349 15.23 19.35 13.73
N LEU A 350 14.09 19.57 13.07
CA LEU A 350 13.63 20.90 12.69
C LEU A 350 13.08 21.66 13.89
N TYR A 351 12.30 21.02 14.76
CA TYR A 351 11.83 21.63 16.00
C TYR A 351 12.96 21.98 16.96
N ALA A 352 13.99 21.13 17.09
CA ALA A 352 15.14 21.42 17.94
C ALA A 352 15.93 22.67 17.50
N LYS A 353 15.91 22.99 16.20
CA LYS A 353 16.52 24.20 15.62
C LYS A 353 15.65 25.46 15.80
N GLN A 354 14.35 25.33 16.01
CA GLN A 354 13.47 26.49 16.24
C GLN A 354 13.72 27.08 17.63
N GLU A 355 13.45 28.38 17.80
CA GLU A 355 13.64 29.08 19.08
C GLU A 355 12.59 28.65 20.14
N ASP A 356 11.39 28.25 19.70
CA ASP A 356 10.26 27.89 20.56
C ASP A 356 10.27 26.43 21.04
N ASP A 357 10.41 26.24 22.35
CA ASP A 357 10.38 24.91 22.99
C ASP A 357 8.96 24.28 23.01
N SER A 358 7.91 25.08 22.85
CA SER A 358 6.52 24.64 23.04
C SER A 358 6.06 23.65 21.97
N ALA A 359 6.43 23.87 20.72
CA ALA A 359 6.11 22.96 19.61
C ALA A 359 6.82 21.61 19.78
N LEU A 360 8.09 21.64 20.19
CA LEU A 360 8.88 20.46 20.49
C LEU A 360 8.29 19.66 21.66
N LEU A 361 7.92 20.32 22.75
CA LEU A 361 7.31 19.68 23.91
C LEU A 361 5.95 19.07 23.57
N ARG A 362 5.10 19.79 22.80
CA ARG A 362 3.83 19.25 22.31
C ARG A 362 4.05 18.01 21.44
N PHE A 363 5.05 18.03 20.58
CA PHE A 363 5.42 16.87 19.76
C PHE A 363 5.90 15.70 20.63
N LEU A 364 6.75 15.93 21.63
CA LEU A 364 7.25 14.89 22.53
C LEU A 364 6.16 14.31 23.46
N GLN A 365 5.17 15.11 23.84
CA GLN A 365 4.04 14.67 24.69
C GLN A 365 2.95 13.96 23.88
N CYS A 366 2.81 14.25 22.60
CA CYS A 366 1.84 13.59 21.74
C CYS A 366 2.25 12.14 21.49
N LYS A 367 1.39 11.21 21.89
CA LYS A 367 1.48 9.81 21.47
C LYS A 367 1.03 9.70 20.02
N PHE A 368 1.94 9.31 19.15
CA PHE A 368 1.65 9.10 17.74
C PHE A 368 1.51 7.61 17.50
N GLY A 369 0.37 7.18 16.98
CA GLY A 369 0.10 5.78 16.68
C GLY A 369 -1.39 5.49 16.59
N LYS A 370 -1.79 4.55 15.73
CA LYS A 370 -3.12 3.95 15.83
C LYS A 370 -3.13 3.19 17.15
N GLY A 371 -4.01 3.57 18.09
CA GLY A 371 -4.10 3.01 19.45
C GLY A 371 -4.10 1.48 19.51
N ARG A 372 -2.92 0.89 19.35
CA ARG A 372 -2.59 -0.48 19.62
C ARG A 372 -2.06 -0.45 21.03
N GLU A 373 -2.75 -1.14 21.93
CA GLU A 373 -2.42 -1.22 23.36
C GLU A 373 -0.98 -1.72 23.62
N ASN A 374 -0.30 -2.29 22.60
CA ASN A 374 1.08 -2.79 22.65
C ASN A 374 1.99 -2.25 21.51
N GLY A 375 1.67 -1.10 20.91
CA GLY A 375 2.56 -0.45 19.92
C GLY A 375 3.63 0.44 20.58
N PRO A 376 4.76 0.75 19.92
CA PRO A 376 5.67 1.78 20.44
C PRO A 376 4.93 3.11 20.50
N ASP A 377 4.83 3.70 21.70
CA ASP A 377 4.18 5.00 21.95
C ASP A 377 4.85 6.16 21.18
N PHE A 378 6.09 5.93 20.71
CA PHE A 378 6.93 6.90 20.02
C PHE A 378 7.69 6.24 18.87
N PHE A 379 7.71 6.89 17.70
CA PHE A 379 8.40 6.39 16.51
C PHE A 379 9.76 7.05 16.26
N TYR A 380 10.20 8.03 17.05
CA TYR A 380 11.55 8.61 16.94
C TYR A 380 12.58 7.81 17.76
N ASP A 381 13.87 7.96 17.44
CA ASP A 381 14.97 7.36 18.23
C ASP A 381 15.29 8.26 19.45
N PRO A 382 15.01 7.83 20.69
CA PRO A 382 15.25 8.64 21.89
C PRO A 382 16.73 9.02 22.07
N LYS A 383 17.68 8.17 21.66
CA LYS A 383 19.12 8.46 21.77
C LYS A 383 19.57 9.50 20.76
N TYR A 384 18.99 9.50 19.56
CA TYR A 384 19.20 10.55 18.57
C TYR A 384 18.61 11.87 19.05
N ALA A 385 17.36 11.84 19.53
CA ALA A 385 16.64 12.97 20.08
C ALA A 385 17.44 13.66 21.19
N LEU A 386 17.92 12.88 22.16
CA LEU A 386 18.67 13.39 23.29
C LEU A 386 19.98 14.08 22.86
N ARG A 387 20.75 13.45 21.98
CA ARG A 387 22.01 14.05 21.46
C ARG A 387 21.77 15.39 20.80
N LEU A 388 20.66 15.51 20.07
CA LEU A 388 20.31 16.74 19.37
C LEU A 388 19.82 17.83 20.32
N CYS A 389 18.91 17.50 21.23
CA CYS A 389 18.42 18.44 22.24
C CYS A 389 19.54 18.95 23.15
N LEU A 390 20.52 18.10 23.51
CA LEU A 390 21.71 18.51 24.25
C LEU A 390 22.61 19.46 23.45
N LYS A 391 22.78 19.21 22.14
CA LYS A 391 23.57 20.09 21.25
C LYS A 391 22.96 21.49 21.14
N GLU A 392 21.64 21.56 20.99
CA GLU A 392 20.89 22.82 20.87
C GLU A 392 20.49 23.42 22.24
N LYS A 393 20.94 22.83 23.36
CA LYS A 393 20.68 23.26 24.75
C LYS A 393 19.20 23.32 25.15
N ARG A 394 18.37 22.44 24.60
CA ARG A 394 16.92 22.32 24.88
C ARG A 394 16.67 21.49 26.14
N MET A 395 16.98 22.04 27.30
CA MET A 395 17.05 21.28 28.56
C MET A 395 15.70 20.67 29.01
N ARG A 396 14.58 21.38 28.85
CA ARG A 396 13.24 20.85 29.22
C ARG A 396 12.84 19.62 28.40
N ALA A 397 13.15 19.65 27.10
CA ALA A 397 12.94 18.51 26.21
C ALA A 397 13.85 17.33 26.58
N CYS A 398 15.11 17.58 26.96
CA CYS A 398 16.00 16.54 27.45
C CYS A 398 15.43 15.83 28.68
N VAL A 399 14.90 16.57 29.67
CA VAL A 399 14.30 15.96 30.87
C VAL A 399 13.15 15.03 30.50
N HIS A 400 12.25 15.48 29.62
CA HIS A 400 11.14 14.64 29.14
C HIS A 400 11.63 13.37 28.42
N ILE A 401 12.68 13.47 27.61
CA ILE A 401 13.26 12.31 26.90
C ILE A 401 13.91 11.34 27.91
N TYR A 402 14.64 11.83 28.91
CA TYR A 402 15.22 10.97 29.96
C TYR A 402 14.14 10.26 30.79
N SER A 403 13.07 10.98 31.14
CA SER A 403 11.89 10.41 31.83
C SER A 403 11.26 9.28 31.02
N MET A 404 11.10 9.47 29.70
CA MET A 404 10.61 8.45 28.78
C MET A 404 11.56 7.24 28.63
N MET A 405 12.87 7.45 28.77
CA MET A 405 13.86 6.37 28.75
C MET A 405 13.98 5.62 30.09
N SER A 406 13.14 5.94 31.09
CA SER A 406 13.22 5.44 32.46
C SER A 406 14.55 5.77 33.16
N MET A 407 15.28 6.78 32.66
CA MET A 407 16.53 7.28 33.24
C MET A 407 16.22 8.46 34.16
N HIS A 408 15.51 8.16 35.25
CA HIS A 408 14.97 9.18 36.15
C HIS A 408 16.06 9.92 36.94
N GLU A 409 17.19 9.29 37.24
CA GLU A 409 18.32 9.92 37.94
C GLU A 409 18.93 11.06 37.11
N GLU A 410 19.20 10.79 35.84
CA GLU A 410 19.72 11.79 34.91
C GLU A 410 18.67 12.85 34.57
N ALA A 411 17.38 12.46 34.48
CA ALA A 411 16.27 13.37 34.28
C ALA A 411 16.20 14.41 35.41
N VAL A 412 16.22 13.95 36.67
CA VAL A 412 16.18 14.81 37.86
C VAL A 412 17.44 15.66 37.96
N ALA A 413 18.63 15.10 37.72
CA ALA A 413 19.88 15.86 37.74
C ALA A 413 19.90 17.03 36.73
N LEU A 414 19.29 16.85 35.56
CA LEU A 414 19.15 17.91 34.55
C LEU A 414 17.99 18.85 34.84
N ALA A 415 16.87 18.34 35.38
CA ALA A 415 15.74 19.14 35.83
C ALA A 415 16.16 20.15 36.89
N LEU A 416 16.97 19.72 37.86
CA LEU A 416 17.53 20.58 38.92
C LEU A 416 18.34 21.76 38.37
N GLN A 417 18.92 21.66 37.18
CA GLN A 417 19.64 22.79 36.54
C GLN A 417 18.70 23.82 35.89
N VAL A 418 17.44 23.44 35.63
CA VAL A 418 16.45 24.26 34.92
C VAL A 418 15.43 24.82 35.89
N ASP A 419 14.74 23.93 36.60
CA ASP A 419 13.63 24.24 37.50
C ASP A 419 13.46 23.11 38.54
N PRO A 420 13.61 23.40 39.86
CA PRO A 420 13.41 22.41 40.91
C PRO A 420 11.97 21.87 40.97
N GLU A 421 10.96 22.64 40.54
CA GLU A 421 9.57 22.17 40.51
C GLU A 421 9.37 21.05 39.47
N LEU A 422 10.05 21.16 38.34
CA LEU A 422 10.06 20.11 37.32
C LEU A 422 10.78 18.85 37.82
N ALA A 423 11.83 19.01 38.64
CA ALA A 423 12.52 17.88 39.26
C ALA A 423 11.63 17.12 40.26
N MET A 424 10.82 17.84 41.04
CA MET A 424 9.83 17.24 41.95
C MET A 424 8.77 16.47 41.17
N ALA A 425 8.21 17.07 40.10
CA ALA A 425 7.22 16.42 39.26
C ALA A 425 7.75 15.15 38.55
N GLU A 426 9.03 15.11 38.17
CA GLU A 426 9.64 13.88 37.63
C GLU A 426 9.91 12.82 38.70
N ALA A 427 10.24 13.22 39.93
CA ALA A 427 10.45 12.31 41.04
C ALA A 427 9.14 11.64 41.50
N ASP A 428 8.01 12.34 41.43
CA ASP A 428 6.69 11.78 41.78
C ASP A 428 6.13 10.80 40.74
N LYS A 429 6.57 10.88 39.49
CA LYS A 429 6.15 9.91 38.45
C LYS A 429 6.64 8.49 38.71
N VAL A 430 7.68 8.32 39.53
CA VAL A 430 8.25 7.01 39.86
C VAL A 430 7.47 6.42 41.04
N GLU A 431 6.31 5.84 40.75
CA GLU A 431 5.45 5.22 41.78
C GLU A 431 5.84 3.77 42.10
N ASP A 432 6.42 3.04 41.14
CA ASP A 432 6.66 1.58 41.26
C ASP A 432 7.87 1.23 42.13
N ASP A 433 8.89 2.10 42.20
CA ASP A 433 10.15 1.86 42.92
C ASP A 433 10.35 2.86 44.07
N GLU A 434 9.91 2.50 45.29
CA GLU A 434 10.05 3.34 46.48
C GLU A 434 11.51 3.71 46.79
N ASP A 435 12.45 2.77 46.60
CA ASP A 435 13.88 3.00 46.83
C ASP A 435 14.48 4.03 45.85
N LEU A 436 14.10 3.94 44.57
CA LEU A 436 14.53 4.88 43.54
C LEU A 436 13.90 6.24 43.78
N ARG A 437 12.59 6.28 44.07
CA ARG A 437 11.86 7.49 44.45
C ARG A 437 12.53 8.16 45.64
N LYS A 438 12.88 7.41 46.70
CA LYS A 438 13.61 7.91 47.86
C LYS A 438 14.96 8.50 47.48
N LYS A 439 15.73 7.83 46.63
CA LYS A 439 17.04 8.32 46.13
C LYS A 439 16.91 9.62 45.32
N LEU A 440 15.90 9.73 44.45
CA LEU A 440 15.63 10.94 43.66
C LEU A 440 15.22 12.10 44.56
N TRP A 441 14.30 11.87 45.50
CA TRP A 441 13.88 12.88 46.47
C TRP A 441 15.02 13.33 47.38
N LEU A 442 15.93 12.43 47.78
CA LEU A 442 17.18 12.79 48.47
C LEU A 442 18.11 13.64 47.61
N MET A 443 18.18 13.37 46.31
CA MET A 443 18.99 14.16 45.37
C MET A 443 18.42 15.58 45.20
N VAL A 444 17.10 15.71 45.09
CA VAL A 444 16.39 16.99 45.07
C VAL A 444 16.59 17.73 46.40
N ALA A 445 16.38 17.06 47.54
CA ALA A 445 16.57 17.63 48.87
C ALA A 445 17.99 18.17 49.06
N LYS A 446 19.01 17.36 48.72
CA LYS A 446 20.42 17.77 48.78
C LYS A 446 20.66 19.03 47.96
N HIS A 447 20.13 19.09 46.75
CA HIS A 447 20.30 20.23 45.86
C HIS A 447 19.60 21.50 46.37
N VAL A 448 18.37 21.39 46.84
CA VAL A 448 17.59 22.51 47.41
C VAL A 448 18.28 23.06 48.67
N ILE A 449 18.86 22.19 49.50
CA ILE A 449 19.57 22.58 50.73
C ILE A 449 20.96 23.18 50.45
N GLU A 450 21.71 22.65 49.47
CA GLU A 450 23.07 23.08 49.14
C GLU A 450 23.14 24.31 48.23
N GLN A 451 22.23 24.47 47.26
CA GLN A 451 22.31 25.55 46.26
C GLN A 451 21.80 26.90 46.75
N GLU A 452 20.78 26.93 47.61
CA GLU A 452 20.21 28.20 48.05
C GLU A 452 21.05 28.82 49.18
N LYS A 453 21.78 29.90 48.85
CA LYS A 453 22.45 30.83 49.78
C LYS A 453 21.45 31.63 50.65
N GLY A 454 20.31 31.04 51.00
CA GLY A 454 19.33 31.60 51.92
C GLY A 454 19.87 31.68 53.35
N THR A 455 19.15 32.38 54.22
CA THR A 455 19.45 32.30 55.65
C THR A 455 19.22 30.86 56.12
N LYS A 456 20.11 30.32 56.96
CA LYS A 456 20.05 28.90 57.41
C LYS A 456 18.67 28.47 57.91
N ARG A 457 17.90 29.40 58.49
CA ARG A 457 16.54 29.18 59.00
C ARG A 457 15.47 29.02 57.92
N GLU A 458 15.61 29.68 56.77
CA GLU A 458 14.69 29.52 55.63
C GLU A 458 14.92 28.18 54.94
N ASN A 459 16.17 27.75 54.80
CA ASN A 459 16.51 26.44 54.24
C ASN A 459 15.95 25.30 55.11
N ILE A 460 15.99 25.43 56.44
CA ILE A 460 15.39 24.46 57.37
C ILE A 460 13.86 24.44 57.24
N ARG A 461 13.20 25.60 57.19
CA ARG A 461 11.73 25.67 57.02
C ARG A 461 11.25 25.11 55.69
N LYS A 462 11.98 25.40 54.60
CA LYS A 462 11.69 24.83 53.27
C LYS A 462 11.93 23.32 53.25
N ALA A 463 13.00 22.82 53.88
CA ALA A 463 13.22 21.38 54.02
C ALA A 463 12.12 20.69 54.84
N ILE A 464 11.57 21.35 55.87
CA ILE A 464 10.40 20.84 56.62
C ILE A 464 9.12 20.87 55.77
N ALA A 465 8.92 21.90 54.93
CA ALA A 465 7.81 21.93 53.98
C ALA A 465 7.95 20.82 52.93
N PHE A 466 9.16 20.62 52.41
CA PHE A 466 9.52 19.56 51.48
C PHE A 466 9.31 18.15 52.08
N LEU A 467 9.68 17.94 53.35
CA LEU A 467 9.38 16.69 54.08
C LEU A 467 7.87 16.42 54.18
N LYS A 468 7.05 17.46 54.35
CA LYS A 468 5.59 17.32 54.35
C LYS A 468 5.03 16.99 52.97
N GLU A 469 5.65 17.45 51.89
CA GLU A 469 5.25 17.14 50.51
C GLU A 469 5.62 15.70 50.11
N THR A 470 6.63 15.11 50.74
CA THR A 470 7.06 13.72 50.46
C THR A 470 6.19 12.61 51.08
N ASP A 471 5.03 12.94 51.67
CA ASP A 471 4.05 11.99 52.22
C ASP A 471 4.65 10.81 53.04
N GLY A 472 5.70 11.08 53.83
CA GLY A 472 6.33 10.08 54.70
C GLY A 472 7.41 9.19 54.04
N LEU A 473 7.74 9.39 52.76
CA LEU A 473 8.81 8.67 52.07
C LEU A 473 10.20 8.99 52.63
N LEU A 474 10.44 10.26 52.96
CA LEU A 474 11.67 10.72 53.60
C LEU A 474 11.46 10.90 55.09
N LYS A 475 12.36 10.31 55.88
CA LYS A 475 12.41 10.55 57.32
C LYS A 475 13.33 11.72 57.61
N ILE A 476 13.11 12.36 58.75
CA ILE A 476 14.00 13.43 59.23
C ILE A 476 15.45 12.93 59.35
N GLU A 477 15.64 11.66 59.73
CA GLU A 477 16.93 10.97 59.81
C GLU A 477 17.72 11.00 58.49
N ASP A 478 17.01 10.97 57.35
CA ASP A 478 17.64 10.91 56.04
C ASP A 478 18.16 12.30 55.58
N ILE A 479 17.57 13.39 56.07
CA ILE A 479 17.94 14.77 55.65
C ILE A 479 18.93 15.42 56.64
N LEU A 480 18.91 15.03 57.91
CA LEU A 480 19.83 15.55 58.94
C LEU A 480 21.32 15.57 58.54
N PRO A 481 21.88 14.56 57.83
CA PRO A 481 23.29 14.56 57.42
C PRO A 481 23.68 15.68 56.44
N PHE A 482 22.74 16.29 55.73
CA PHE A 482 23.02 17.37 54.77
C PHE A 482 23.16 18.73 55.44
N PHE A 483 22.81 18.86 56.72
CA PHE A 483 22.97 20.08 57.48
C PHE A 483 24.32 20.10 58.22
N PRO A 484 25.03 21.24 58.27
CA PRO A 484 26.29 21.35 59.00
C PRO A 484 26.08 21.15 60.52
N ASP A 485 27.09 20.61 61.21
CA ASP A 485 27.11 20.23 62.64
C ASP A 485 26.63 21.30 63.65
N PHE A 486 26.48 22.56 63.22
CA PHE A 486 26.03 23.70 64.03
C PHE A 486 24.59 24.16 63.73
N ALA A 487 23.75 23.30 63.13
CA ALA A 487 22.32 23.54 63.07
C ALA A 487 21.72 23.44 64.48
N LEU A 488 21.03 24.50 64.94
CA LEU A 488 20.39 24.52 66.25
C LEU A 488 19.24 23.51 66.25
N ILE A 489 19.33 22.47 67.10
CA ILE A 489 18.31 21.43 67.28
C ILE A 489 16.92 22.03 67.58
N ASP A 490 16.87 23.24 68.14
CA ASP A 490 15.65 23.98 68.40
C ASP A 490 14.79 24.21 67.15
N ASP A 491 15.39 24.37 65.97
CA ASP A 491 14.63 24.56 64.71
C ASP A 491 13.99 23.26 64.20
N PHE A 492 14.44 22.08 64.67
CA PHE A 492 13.92 20.76 64.30
C PHE A 492 13.03 20.11 65.38
N LYS A 493 12.90 20.75 66.55
CA LYS A 493 12.21 20.18 67.71
C LYS A 493 10.80 19.66 67.39
N GLU A 494 9.99 20.44 66.68
CA GLU A 494 8.61 20.06 66.35
C GLU A 494 8.56 18.84 65.42
N ALA A 495 9.43 18.80 64.40
CA ALA A 495 9.47 17.70 63.43
C ALA A 495 10.04 16.40 64.04
N ILE A 496 10.99 16.52 64.99
CA ILE A 496 11.50 15.37 65.76
C ILE A 496 10.41 14.84 66.70
N CYS A 497 9.67 15.73 67.39
CA CYS A 497 8.59 15.32 68.28
C CYS A 497 7.47 14.58 67.52
N SER A 498 7.04 15.07 66.35
CA SER A 498 6.02 14.37 65.56
C SER A 498 6.50 13.00 65.08
N SER A 499 7.74 12.91 64.59
CA SER A 499 8.31 11.62 64.13
C SER A 499 8.38 10.59 65.27
N LEU A 500 8.72 11.03 66.49
CA LEU A 500 8.75 10.16 67.67
C LEU A 500 7.35 9.70 68.11
N GLU A 501 6.34 10.55 67.97
CA GLU A 501 4.94 10.19 68.23
C GLU A 501 4.46 9.11 67.24
N ASP A 502 4.80 9.25 65.96
CA ASP A 502 4.45 8.27 64.93
C ASP A 502 5.10 6.90 65.17
N TYR A 503 6.39 6.87 65.53
CA TYR A 503 7.07 5.62 65.90
C TYR A 503 6.41 4.94 67.10
N ASN A 504 6.01 5.71 68.12
CA ASN A 504 5.32 5.13 69.28
C ASN A 504 3.96 4.54 68.89
N LYS A 505 3.23 5.18 67.97
CA LYS A 505 1.95 4.66 67.46
C LYS A 505 2.14 3.36 66.67
N GLN A 506 3.11 3.32 65.75
CA GLN A 506 3.44 2.12 64.98
C GLN A 506 3.84 0.95 65.87
N ILE A 507 4.63 1.20 66.92
CA ILE A 507 5.00 0.17 67.90
C ILE A 507 3.76 -0.42 68.58
N GLU A 508 2.76 0.41 68.89
CA GLU A 508 1.55 -0.06 69.56
C GLU A 508 0.62 -0.85 68.63
N GLU A 509 0.52 -0.43 67.36
CA GLU A 509 -0.19 -1.18 66.31
C GLU A 509 0.45 -2.56 66.08
N LEU A 510 1.77 -2.62 65.91
CA LEU A 510 2.51 -3.89 65.77
C LEU A 510 2.34 -4.82 66.97
N LYS A 511 2.31 -4.29 68.19
CA LYS A 511 2.00 -5.10 69.39
C LYS A 511 0.59 -5.66 69.35
N GLN A 512 -0.38 -4.88 68.88
CA GLN A 512 -1.76 -5.32 68.74
C GLN A 512 -1.87 -6.44 67.69
N GLU A 513 -1.27 -6.27 66.51
CA GLU A 513 -1.23 -7.30 65.47
C GLU A 513 -0.57 -8.60 65.96
N MET A 514 0.54 -8.48 66.70
CA MET A 514 1.21 -9.65 67.29
C MET A 514 0.29 -10.40 68.27
N ASN A 515 -0.48 -9.68 69.09
CA ASN A 515 -1.43 -10.29 70.03
C ASN A 515 -2.59 -10.98 69.29
N ASP A 516 -3.13 -10.36 68.25
CA ASP A 516 -4.23 -10.91 67.44
C ASP A 516 -3.78 -12.17 66.68
N ALA A 517 -2.59 -12.15 66.09
CA ALA A 517 -2.00 -13.32 65.45
C ALA A 517 -1.77 -14.47 66.44
N THR A 518 -1.33 -14.15 67.66
CA THR A 518 -1.15 -15.15 68.72
C THR A 518 -2.47 -15.78 69.13
N HIS A 519 -3.52 -14.96 69.32
CA HIS A 519 -4.87 -15.44 69.63
C HIS A 519 -5.45 -16.30 68.49
N GLY A 520 -5.21 -15.91 67.23
CA GLY A 520 -5.59 -16.69 66.06
C GLY A 520 -4.91 -18.07 66.04
N ALA A 521 -3.61 -18.13 66.31
CA ALA A 521 -2.87 -19.39 66.39
C ALA A 521 -3.39 -20.31 67.51
N ASP A 522 -3.77 -19.75 68.67
CA ASP A 522 -4.35 -20.53 69.77
C ASP A 522 -5.72 -21.10 69.42
N ASN A 523 -6.57 -20.34 68.71
CA ASN A 523 -7.85 -20.85 68.20
C ASN A 523 -7.64 -22.03 67.24
N ILE A 524 -6.70 -21.92 66.30
CA ILE A 524 -6.38 -23.01 65.37
C ILE A 524 -5.92 -24.26 66.13
N ARG A 525 -5.06 -24.11 67.15
CA ARG A 525 -4.63 -25.25 67.99
C ARG A 525 -5.82 -25.92 68.69
N ASN A 526 -6.76 -25.13 69.20
CA ASN A 526 -7.98 -25.64 69.83
C ASN A 526 -8.86 -26.40 68.83
N ASP A 527 -9.03 -25.88 67.61
CA ASP A 527 -9.81 -26.54 66.56
C ASP A 527 -9.16 -27.86 66.10
N ILE A 528 -7.83 -27.91 65.95
CA ILE A 528 -7.10 -29.14 65.64
C ILE A 528 -7.34 -30.20 66.72
N ASN A 529 -7.27 -29.81 68.00
CA ASN A 529 -7.55 -30.73 69.11
C ASN A 529 -9.00 -31.24 69.08
N ALA A 530 -9.96 -30.40 68.72
CA ALA A 530 -11.35 -30.79 68.58
C ALA A 530 -11.59 -31.73 67.37
N LEU A 531 -10.89 -31.51 66.26
CA LEU A 531 -10.96 -32.39 65.08
C LEU A 531 -10.38 -33.78 65.35
N ALA A 532 -9.28 -33.87 66.11
CA ALA A 532 -8.68 -35.15 66.49
C ALA A 532 -9.60 -36.05 67.33
N GLN A 533 -10.64 -35.50 67.96
CA GLN A 533 -11.59 -36.24 68.81
C GLN A 533 -12.87 -36.69 68.08
N ARG A 534 -13.01 -36.45 66.78
CA ARG A 534 -14.20 -36.88 66.02
C ARG A 534 -14.16 -38.38 65.70
N TYR A 535 -15.30 -39.05 65.87
CA TYR A 535 -15.53 -40.44 65.48
C TYR A 535 -16.74 -40.52 64.55
N ALA A 536 -16.74 -41.46 63.59
CA ALA A 536 -17.87 -41.77 62.73
C ALA A 536 -18.45 -43.14 63.12
N VAL A 537 -19.78 -43.23 63.19
CA VAL A 537 -20.50 -44.48 63.49
C VAL A 537 -21.04 -45.04 62.17
N ILE A 538 -20.69 -46.28 61.86
CA ILE A 538 -21.06 -46.98 60.61
C ILE A 538 -22.03 -48.11 60.98
N ASP A 539 -23.16 -48.18 60.30
CA ASP A 539 -24.14 -49.24 60.51
C ASP A 539 -23.71 -50.54 59.80
N LYS A 540 -24.05 -51.69 60.40
CA LYS A 540 -23.66 -53.02 59.89
C LYS A 540 -24.15 -53.29 58.46
N ASP A 541 -25.25 -52.65 58.08
CA ASP A 541 -25.88 -52.80 56.78
C ASP A 541 -25.56 -51.64 55.81
N GLU A 542 -24.50 -50.85 56.04
CA GLU A 542 -24.16 -49.74 55.16
C GLU A 542 -23.64 -50.22 53.79
N ASP A 543 -24.17 -49.62 52.72
CA ASP A 543 -23.88 -49.98 51.33
C ASP A 543 -22.85 -49.02 50.72
N CYS A 544 -21.94 -49.56 49.90
CA CYS A 544 -21.03 -48.73 49.13
C CYS A 544 -21.79 -47.90 48.09
N GLY A 545 -21.51 -46.60 48.03
CA GLY A 545 -22.16 -45.67 47.09
C GLY A 545 -22.03 -46.04 45.60
N VAL A 546 -20.96 -46.74 45.21
CA VAL A 546 -20.70 -47.10 43.80
C VAL A 546 -21.26 -48.48 43.45
N CYS A 547 -20.88 -49.52 44.19
CA CYS A 547 -21.26 -50.90 43.84
C CYS A 547 -22.54 -51.41 44.54
N ARG A 548 -23.08 -50.64 45.49
CA ARG A 548 -24.26 -50.98 46.32
C ARG A 548 -24.15 -52.30 47.08
N ARG A 549 -22.93 -52.82 47.27
CA ARG A 549 -22.67 -53.97 48.14
C ARG A 549 -22.33 -53.47 49.54
N LYS A 550 -22.68 -54.27 50.54
CA LYS A 550 -22.38 -54.00 51.95
C LYS A 550 -20.87 -53.81 52.15
N ILE A 551 -20.48 -52.76 52.87
CA ILE A 551 -19.07 -52.36 53.01
C ILE A 551 -18.27 -53.41 53.78
N LEU A 552 -18.90 -54.02 54.79
CA LEU A 552 -18.28 -55.00 55.68
C LEU A 552 -18.35 -56.45 55.18
N ASN A 553 -19.13 -56.77 54.14
CA ASN A 553 -19.32 -58.14 53.63
C ASN A 553 -18.82 -58.29 52.18
N VAL A 554 -17.64 -58.92 52.01
CA VAL A 554 -17.07 -59.21 50.69
C VAL A 554 -17.62 -60.54 50.15
N GLY A 555 -18.42 -60.48 49.08
CA GLY A 555 -18.84 -61.64 48.29
C GLY A 555 -18.00 -61.82 47.03
N GLY A 556 -17.18 -62.88 47.03
CA GLY A 556 -16.70 -63.65 45.87
C GLY A 556 -15.87 -62.92 44.79
N ASP A 557 -14.54 -63.00 44.90
CA ASP A 557 -13.62 -63.39 43.80
C ASP A 557 -12.12 -63.27 44.14
N TYR A 558 -11.75 -62.96 45.39
CA TYR A 558 -10.36 -63.10 45.85
C TYR A 558 -10.04 -64.55 46.29
N ARG A 559 -9.99 -65.50 45.34
CA ARG A 559 -9.45 -66.84 45.59
C ARG A 559 -7.94 -66.84 45.34
N MET A 560 -7.14 -66.58 46.38
CA MET A 560 -5.84 -67.25 46.63
C MET A 560 -5.17 -66.76 47.93
N SER A 561 -5.56 -67.31 49.07
CA SER A 561 -4.65 -67.78 50.13
C SER A 561 -5.46 -68.36 51.29
N ARG A 562 -5.25 -69.66 51.53
CA ARG A 562 -5.90 -70.43 52.59
C ARG A 562 -5.32 -70.08 53.95
N GLY A 563 -6.18 -69.73 54.91
CA GLY A 563 -5.89 -69.68 56.34
C GLY A 563 -7.21 -69.66 57.11
N TYR A 564 -7.40 -70.65 58.00
CA TYR A 564 -8.61 -70.85 58.80
C TYR A 564 -8.74 -69.77 59.90
N THR A 565 -9.42 -68.66 59.61
CA THR A 565 -10.07 -67.77 60.59
C THR A 565 -11.30 -67.15 59.94
N SER A 566 -12.46 -67.22 60.59
CA SER A 566 -13.78 -66.80 60.09
C SER A 566 -14.02 -65.28 60.05
N VAL A 567 -12.93 -64.50 59.94
CA VAL A 567 -12.93 -63.07 59.62
C VAL A 567 -11.69 -62.86 58.76
N GLY A 568 -11.87 -62.83 57.43
CA GLY A 568 -10.78 -62.40 56.53
C GLY A 568 -10.42 -60.93 56.79
N PRO A 569 -9.27 -60.44 56.31
CA PRO A 569 -8.93 -59.02 56.44
C PRO A 569 -10.05 -58.16 55.85
N ILE A 570 -10.60 -57.26 56.65
CA ILE A 570 -11.59 -56.27 56.21
C ILE A 570 -10.93 -55.46 55.10
N ALA A 571 -11.55 -55.42 53.92
CA ALA A 571 -11.04 -54.62 52.82
C ALA A 571 -11.06 -53.13 53.24
N PRO A 572 -10.02 -52.34 52.91
CA PRO A 572 -9.99 -50.93 53.26
C PRO A 572 -11.19 -50.20 52.66
N PHE A 573 -11.82 -49.34 53.45
CA PHE A 573 -12.97 -48.55 53.07
C PHE A 573 -12.77 -47.11 53.54
N TYR A 574 -13.37 -46.17 52.82
CA TYR A 574 -13.35 -44.75 53.16
C TYR A 574 -14.72 -44.32 53.63
N VAL A 575 -14.76 -43.52 54.69
CA VAL A 575 -15.98 -42.86 55.16
C VAL A 575 -15.73 -41.37 55.20
N PHE A 576 -16.57 -40.64 54.47
CA PHE A 576 -16.50 -39.19 54.45
C PHE A 576 -17.34 -38.59 55.58
N PRO A 577 -17.01 -37.37 56.05
CA PRO A 577 -17.80 -36.68 57.08
C PRO A 577 -19.28 -36.43 56.70
N CYS A 578 -19.62 -36.50 55.41
CA CYS A 578 -21.00 -36.43 54.93
C CYS A 578 -21.81 -37.72 55.13
N GLY A 579 -21.19 -38.79 55.65
CA GLY A 579 -21.83 -40.08 55.89
C GLY A 579 -21.83 -41.02 54.68
N HIS A 580 -21.18 -40.65 53.56
CA HIS A 580 -20.99 -41.57 52.45
C HIS A 580 -19.79 -42.48 52.67
N ALA A 581 -19.99 -43.76 52.45
CA ALA A 581 -18.95 -44.77 52.61
C ALA A 581 -18.73 -45.59 51.32
N PHE A 582 -17.47 -45.93 51.06
CA PHE A 582 -17.04 -46.56 49.81
C PHE A 582 -15.97 -47.62 50.07
N HIS A 583 -15.97 -48.71 49.29
CA HIS A 583 -14.80 -49.58 49.20
C HIS A 583 -13.64 -48.82 48.55
N SER A 584 -12.39 -49.06 48.98
CA SER A 584 -11.22 -48.37 48.43
C SER A 584 -11.12 -48.49 46.90
N GLU A 585 -11.27 -49.71 46.37
CA GLU A 585 -11.19 -49.97 44.93
C GLU A 585 -12.34 -49.31 44.16
N CYS A 586 -13.55 -49.28 44.74
CA CYS A 586 -14.70 -48.62 44.14
C CYS A 586 -14.53 -47.09 44.10
N LEU A 587 -13.95 -46.52 45.16
CA LEU A 587 -13.67 -45.09 45.23
C LEU A 587 -12.61 -44.68 44.22
N ILE A 588 -11.49 -45.41 44.16
CA ILE A 588 -10.41 -45.16 43.18
C ILE A 588 -10.96 -45.26 41.75
N ALA A 589 -11.70 -46.32 41.43
CA ALA A 589 -12.30 -46.49 40.11
C ALA A 589 -13.24 -45.33 39.74
N HIS A 590 -14.06 -44.86 40.70
CA HIS A 590 -14.96 -43.75 40.46
C HIS A 590 -14.20 -42.42 40.27
N VAL A 591 -13.22 -42.12 41.12
CA VAL A 591 -12.43 -40.87 41.06
C VAL A 591 -11.61 -40.81 39.77
N THR A 592 -10.96 -41.91 39.37
CA THR A 592 -10.19 -41.98 38.12
C THR A 592 -11.06 -41.77 36.86
N ARG A 593 -12.35 -42.10 36.90
CA ARG A 593 -13.29 -41.85 35.78
C ARG A 593 -13.73 -40.39 35.69
N CYS A 594 -13.79 -39.70 36.83
CA CYS A 594 -14.40 -38.37 36.92
C CYS A 594 -13.37 -37.23 36.99
N THR A 595 -12.08 -37.56 37.15
CA THR A 595 -11.00 -36.57 37.26
C THR A 595 -10.24 -36.38 35.93
N THR A 596 -9.34 -35.41 35.89
CA THR A 596 -8.49 -35.14 34.70
C THR A 596 -7.53 -36.28 34.39
N GLU A 597 -7.17 -36.45 33.11
CA GLU A 597 -6.29 -37.53 32.65
C GLU A 597 -4.95 -37.59 33.41
N SER A 598 -4.35 -36.42 33.69
CA SER A 598 -3.09 -36.33 34.47
C SER A 598 -3.21 -36.77 35.93
N GLN A 599 -4.33 -36.45 36.58
CA GLN A 599 -4.59 -36.88 37.97
C GLN A 599 -4.97 -38.35 38.04
N ALA A 600 -5.73 -38.85 37.06
CA ALA A 600 -6.06 -40.27 36.94
C ALA A 600 -4.81 -41.14 36.71
N GLU A 601 -3.89 -40.71 35.84
CA GLU A 601 -2.59 -41.36 35.64
C GLU A 601 -1.76 -41.39 36.92
N HIS A 602 -1.71 -40.27 37.65
CA HIS A 602 -0.98 -40.19 38.92
C HIS A 602 -1.54 -41.14 39.98
N ILE A 603 -2.87 -41.19 40.15
CA ILE A 603 -3.54 -42.10 41.10
C ILE A 603 -3.30 -43.57 40.72
N LEU A 604 -3.37 -43.91 39.43
CA LEU A 604 -3.10 -45.27 38.94
C LEU A 604 -1.63 -45.66 39.10
N ASP A 605 -0.69 -44.72 38.93
CA ASP A 605 0.73 -44.97 39.16
C ASP A 605 1.02 -45.22 40.65
N LEU A 606 0.43 -44.41 41.55
CA LEU A 606 0.50 -44.62 43.00
C LEU A 606 -0.08 -46.00 43.40
N GLN A 607 -1.21 -46.40 42.81
CA GLN A 607 -1.80 -47.73 43.04
C GLN A 607 -0.89 -48.87 42.54
N LYS A 608 -0.26 -48.71 41.36
CA LYS A 608 0.70 -49.68 40.82
C LYS A 608 1.92 -49.81 41.72
N GLN A 609 2.49 -48.70 42.18
CA GLN A 609 3.65 -48.70 43.07
C GLN A 609 3.33 -49.39 44.41
N LEU A 610 2.14 -49.16 44.98
CA LEU A 610 1.69 -49.84 46.19
C LEU A 610 1.46 -51.35 45.99
N THR A 611 0.93 -51.75 44.83
CA THR A 611 0.72 -53.17 44.49
C THR A 611 2.06 -53.91 44.29
N LEU A 612 3.03 -53.27 43.64
CA LEU A 612 4.38 -53.80 43.43
C LEU A 612 5.14 -53.97 44.76
N LEU A 613 4.97 -53.03 45.71
CA LEU A 613 5.54 -53.12 47.05
C LEU A 613 4.84 -54.17 47.92
N GLY A 614 3.54 -54.40 47.72
CA GLY A 614 2.73 -55.37 48.48
C GLY A 614 3.06 -56.84 48.20
N ASP A 615 3.55 -57.17 47.00
CA ASP A 615 3.88 -58.55 46.60
C ASP A 615 5.32 -58.96 47.01
N GLY A 616 6.18 -57.97 47.33
CA GLY A 616 7.58 -58.18 47.75
C GLY A 616 7.76 -58.55 49.23
N ALA A 617 6.75 -58.37 50.08
CA ALA A 617 6.90 -58.49 51.54
C ALA A 617 6.73 -59.93 52.12
N ARG A 618 6.58 -60.96 51.26
CA ARG A 618 6.35 -62.35 51.70
C ARG A 618 7.53 -63.32 51.56
N LYS A 619 8.70 -62.85 51.12
CA LYS A 619 9.96 -63.61 51.18
C LYS A 619 10.97 -62.78 51.94
N ASP A 620 10.97 -62.95 53.26
CA ASP A 620 12.16 -62.92 54.14
C ASP A 620 11.68 -62.92 55.60
N LEU A 621 11.26 -64.10 56.06
CA LEU A 621 11.12 -64.39 57.48
C LEU A 621 12.15 -65.47 57.82
N ASN A 622 13.35 -65.05 58.19
CA ASN A 622 14.24 -65.84 59.04
C ASN A 622 15.20 -64.93 59.82
N GLY A 623 14.88 -64.75 61.10
CA GLY A 623 15.84 -64.57 62.19
C GLY A 623 16.45 -63.19 62.38
N SER A 624 15.94 -62.43 63.35
CA SER A 624 16.65 -62.11 64.59
C SER A 624 16.02 -60.89 65.25
N MET A 625 15.64 -61.05 66.51
CA MET A 625 15.21 -59.97 67.40
C MET A 625 16.44 -59.15 67.82
N PHE A 626 16.40 -57.81 67.72
CA PHE A 626 16.48 -56.87 68.85
C PHE A 626 16.69 -55.41 68.39
N GLU A 627 15.83 -54.55 68.95
CA GLU A 627 15.95 -53.13 69.33
C GLU A 627 16.07 -51.95 68.32
N ASP A 628 15.27 -50.92 68.64
CA ASP A 628 15.24 -49.51 68.22
C ASP A 628 14.80 -49.10 66.79
N SER A 629 13.58 -48.53 66.67
CA SER A 629 13.34 -47.31 65.87
C SER A 629 11.92 -46.75 66.05
N VAL A 630 11.80 -45.59 66.69
CA VAL A 630 10.69 -44.64 66.49
C VAL A 630 10.96 -43.88 65.18
N SER A 631 9.90 -43.61 64.40
CA SER A 631 9.87 -42.86 63.14
C SER A 631 10.54 -43.47 61.90
N SER A 632 10.06 -44.62 61.45
CA SER A 632 10.15 -45.01 60.03
C SER A 632 8.73 -45.29 59.53
N THR A 633 7.99 -44.23 59.15
CA THR A 633 6.86 -44.43 58.24
C THR A 633 7.41 -45.13 57.01
N THR A 634 6.98 -46.37 56.79
CA THR A 634 7.50 -47.14 55.68
C THR A 634 7.18 -46.38 54.39
N ASN A 635 8.01 -46.48 53.35
CA ASN A 635 7.69 -45.80 52.08
C ASN A 635 6.29 -46.15 51.57
N ALA A 636 5.78 -47.35 51.92
CA ALA A 636 4.41 -47.76 51.67
C ALA A 636 3.37 -46.88 52.39
N ASP A 637 3.63 -46.41 53.61
CA ASP A 637 2.70 -45.56 54.37
C ASP A 637 2.67 -44.13 53.83
N LYS A 638 3.80 -43.60 53.35
CA LYS A 638 3.84 -42.30 52.65
C LYS A 638 3.09 -42.34 51.33
N LEU A 639 3.27 -43.40 50.55
CA LEU A 639 2.55 -43.61 49.29
C LEU A 639 1.05 -43.84 49.53
N ARG A 640 0.66 -44.53 50.62
CA ARG A 640 -0.75 -44.64 51.04
C ARG A 640 -1.33 -43.29 51.41
N SER A 641 -0.63 -42.47 52.20
CA SER A 641 -1.09 -41.12 52.54
C SER A 641 -1.28 -40.24 51.31
N GLN A 642 -0.36 -40.31 50.34
CA GLN A 642 -0.49 -39.56 49.07
C GLN A 642 -1.67 -40.07 48.22
N LEU A 643 -1.90 -41.37 48.21
CA LEU A 643 -3.08 -41.96 47.55
C LEU A 643 -4.37 -41.52 48.27
N ASP A 644 -4.39 -41.52 49.60
CA ASP A 644 -5.52 -41.09 50.42
C ASP A 644 -5.82 -39.61 50.19
N ASP A 645 -4.81 -38.73 50.16
CA ASP A 645 -4.98 -37.30 49.88
C ASP A 645 -5.54 -37.06 48.48
N ALA A 646 -5.09 -37.83 47.48
CA ALA A 646 -5.55 -37.69 46.10
C ALA A 646 -6.96 -38.24 45.86
N VAL A 647 -7.35 -39.30 46.58
CA VAL A 647 -8.61 -40.03 46.36
C VAL A 647 -9.71 -39.61 47.34
N ALA A 648 -9.35 -39.26 48.57
CA ALA A 648 -10.27 -38.92 49.65
C ALA A 648 -10.25 -37.42 50.04
N GLY A 649 -9.66 -36.55 49.21
CA GLY A 649 -9.67 -35.10 49.41
C GLY A 649 -11.08 -34.50 49.40
N GLU A 650 -12.01 -35.05 48.61
CA GLU A 650 -13.43 -34.69 48.65
C GLU A 650 -14.34 -35.91 48.44
N CYS A 651 -15.58 -35.84 48.93
CA CYS A 651 -16.56 -36.88 48.69
C CYS A 651 -17.05 -36.80 47.23
N PRO A 652 -16.93 -37.87 46.41
CA PRO A 652 -17.32 -37.82 45.00
C PRO A 652 -18.78 -37.47 44.75
N PHE A 653 -19.68 -37.71 45.72
CA PHE A 653 -21.12 -37.44 45.59
C PHE A 653 -21.56 -36.08 46.13
N CYS A 654 -20.73 -35.41 46.93
CA CYS A 654 -21.05 -34.11 47.53
C CYS A 654 -20.10 -32.99 47.11
N GLY A 655 -18.99 -33.34 46.46
CA GLY A 655 -17.93 -32.43 46.04
C GLY A 655 -18.03 -32.00 44.59
N GLU A 656 -16.95 -31.41 44.10
CA GLU A 656 -16.85 -30.86 42.76
C GLU A 656 -16.96 -31.93 41.67
N LEU A 657 -16.47 -33.15 41.92
CA LEU A 657 -16.60 -34.28 41.00
C LEU A 657 -18.05 -34.54 40.56
N MET A 658 -19.03 -34.46 41.47
CA MET A 658 -20.46 -34.61 41.13
C MET A 658 -20.97 -33.46 40.26
N ILE A 659 -20.51 -32.23 40.54
CA ILE A 659 -20.91 -31.04 39.80
C ILE A 659 -20.41 -31.12 38.36
N ARG A 660 -19.19 -31.62 38.15
CA ARG A 660 -18.60 -31.81 36.81
C ARG A 660 -19.37 -32.84 35.99
N GLU A 661 -19.87 -33.92 36.60
CA GLU A 661 -20.66 -34.93 35.88
C GLU A 661 -21.95 -34.37 35.27
N ILE A 662 -22.55 -33.31 35.83
CA ILE A 662 -23.76 -32.67 35.28
C ILE A 662 -23.50 -32.09 33.87
N SER A 663 -22.26 -31.69 33.59
CA SER A 663 -21.88 -31.11 32.30
C SER A 663 -21.60 -32.14 31.21
N LEU A 664 -21.56 -33.44 31.54
CA LEU A 664 -21.31 -34.51 30.58
C LEU A 664 -22.60 -34.91 29.84
N PRO A 665 -22.53 -35.23 28.54
CA PRO A 665 -23.67 -35.72 27.79
C PRO A 665 -24.17 -37.05 28.37
N PHE A 666 -25.50 -37.20 28.48
CA PHE A 666 -26.15 -38.41 28.99
C PHE A 666 -25.79 -39.71 28.25
N ILE A 667 -25.27 -39.60 27.02
CA ILE A 667 -24.79 -40.72 26.21
C ILE A 667 -23.31 -40.47 25.95
N LEU A 668 -22.47 -41.35 26.47
CA LEU A 668 -21.02 -41.27 26.27
C LEU A 668 -20.65 -41.79 24.87
N ALA A 669 -19.53 -41.33 24.31
CA ALA A 669 -19.09 -41.73 22.98
C ALA A 669 -18.90 -43.26 22.83
N ASP A 670 -18.58 -43.96 23.92
CA ASP A 670 -18.45 -45.42 23.95
C ASP A 670 -19.79 -46.17 23.87
N GLU A 671 -20.91 -45.53 24.23
CA GLU A 671 -22.27 -46.10 24.18
C GLU A 671 -22.94 -45.91 22.81
N SER A 672 -22.26 -45.22 21.87
CA SER A 672 -22.74 -45.02 20.50
C SER A 672 -23.02 -46.34 19.75
N ARG A 673 -22.31 -47.43 20.11
CA ARG A 673 -22.59 -48.79 19.59
C ARG A 673 -23.92 -49.34 20.08
N GLU A 674 -24.28 -49.09 21.33
CA GLU A 674 -25.57 -49.48 21.88
C GLU A 674 -26.67 -48.65 21.24
N VAL A 675 -26.53 -47.32 21.16
CA VAL A 675 -27.50 -46.45 20.46
C VAL A 675 -27.75 -46.91 19.02
N ASN A 676 -26.70 -47.27 18.28
CA ASN A 676 -26.83 -47.80 16.91
C ASN A 676 -27.60 -49.13 16.85
N SER A 677 -27.51 -49.98 17.86
CA SER A 677 -28.28 -51.24 17.91
C SER A 677 -29.77 -51.03 18.18
N TRP A 678 -30.14 -49.87 18.73
CA TRP A 678 -31.54 -49.47 18.96
C TRP A 678 -32.13 -48.69 17.76
N THR A 679 -31.36 -48.45 16.69
CA THR A 679 -31.86 -47.77 15.48
C THR A 679 -32.72 -48.71 14.61
N ILE A 680 -34.02 -48.43 14.52
CA ILE A 680 -34.97 -49.23 13.72
C ILE A 680 -34.91 -48.79 12.25
N LYS A 681 -34.47 -49.67 11.33
CA LYS A 681 -34.54 -49.43 9.87
C LYS A 681 -35.95 -49.75 9.33
N PRO A 682 -36.61 -48.88 8.54
CA PRO A 682 -37.95 -49.15 8.04
C PRO A 682 -37.89 -50.15 6.87
N THR A 683 -38.38 -51.37 7.09
CA THR A 683 -38.61 -52.34 6.01
C THR A 683 -40.11 -52.55 5.83
N ASN A 684 -40.60 -52.15 4.65
CA ASN A 684 -41.93 -52.47 4.15
C ASN A 684 -42.08 -53.99 4.04
N ASN A 685 -42.69 -54.61 5.03
CA ASN A 685 -43.53 -55.80 4.92
C ASN A 685 -43.93 -56.24 6.32
N LEU A 686 -45.23 -56.12 6.64
CA LEU A 686 -46.06 -57.18 7.21
C LEU A 686 -47.36 -56.57 7.76
N LEU A 687 -48.32 -56.41 6.84
CA LEU A 687 -49.73 -56.64 7.11
C LEU A 687 -49.88 -58.01 7.78
N ASN A 688 -49.98 -58.03 9.11
CA ASN A 688 -50.65 -59.01 9.97
C ASN A 688 -49.96 -59.00 11.33
N LEU A 689 -50.62 -58.42 12.32
CA LEU A 689 -50.97 -59.09 13.58
C LEU A 689 -51.68 -58.10 14.52
N ARG A 690 -53.00 -58.18 14.46
CA ARG A 690 -53.99 -58.09 15.54
C ARG A 690 -53.59 -57.33 16.82
N SER A 691 -54.24 -56.19 16.96
CA SER A 691 -54.90 -55.68 18.17
C SER A 691 -54.92 -56.64 19.37
N ILE A 692 -54.24 -56.25 20.46
CA ILE A 692 -54.57 -56.69 21.81
C ILE A 692 -54.71 -55.44 22.67
N SER A 693 -55.97 -55.18 23.02
CA SER A 693 -56.43 -54.21 24.01
C SER A 693 -56.13 -54.70 25.43
N LEU A 694 -55.52 -53.83 26.24
CA LEU A 694 -55.38 -54.00 27.69
C LEU A 694 -56.68 -53.55 28.41
N PRO A 695 -57.22 -54.31 29.38
CA PRO A 695 -58.19 -53.79 30.34
C PRO A 695 -57.53 -53.48 31.70
N SER A 696 -57.95 -52.33 32.24
CA SER A 696 -57.89 -51.82 33.63
C SER A 696 -56.58 -51.85 34.39
#